data_AF-A0A2A2WD74-F1
#
_entry.id   AF-A0A2A2WD74-F1
#
_cell.length_a   1.000
_cell.length_b   1.000
_cell.length_c   1.000
_cell.angle_alpha   90.00
_cell.angle_beta   90.00
_cell.angle_gamma   90.00
#
_symmetry.space_group_name_H-M   'P 1'
#
loop_
_entity.id
_entity.type
_entity.pdbx_description
1 polymer ?
#
loop_
_entity_poly.entity_id
_entity_poly.type
_entity_poly.pdbx_seq_one_letter_code
_entity_poly.pdbx_strand_id
1 'polypeptide(L)'
;MTHRNTSTIPLVSVLASALAIALTFAAVPTYGDDPSQVPDWIRGSGDRLEMRLRGKINDKDGQSVHDAAVRINITYNDQVFETLTPNVKDGGFEVWLPVNKHHWYSIVIDASCRDGSRAHEMIVRNQLRERVINGVTLQAERPSRTVKFTLQHAGKPVAKANVRVRLDSGVELSAVAGDDGVAELSLLSHETLSAVTAWSQKKLIGGYQFSRKPVRDPAAASHTVDLFQCRPCPITVKDTDGQPVPGVKLRLNVATAPPEFNFIGAPDGVHLITDEQGVAVYPYFPQIDAPYTYLDLRDEGWRRVESKFEDDRFALTVKKSVDRAIVEGRVSGDTVFPGGFDVRLGTFQAEEEGRLDYVYAITDPDGSFSVNVLPDATYCVYVNDEQWVTPTIDLIPYPSDLKKQNALTLNLIKGIPVRVRLTAGRDASPMQDVRVLFRSRHSFTWQENGQKRSGSLARDSDGNTDDQGIVRMMVPPGELEVNAVSLDWRANQKTVVKPDADNEIHLHRELDKAVAVRGMIIPWNDAVELNDASVRIAAIDGQSGDEFSLKTDSGGRFDFETKATKLAAVAFSADKQFAGSVVIKDLEQPVQIQLYPTKSFRGQILDGQGQPVASHPVRASIRVSDGTAMGGGFPTTFFLPSIEQVTDQQGRYRFDALPCKTEILVRTDPLDHGPNEFRSIDTIYLLPDDEREEVVTRLGTTESQAQQKTLAERFQITQRDCELGNYRQMVIVADTDDPTVKAFVDDALLDYSRQQKVTSFIQLHVTPDDLDDPRNRKFSEQMKWPTVSQGVVFVCAYDVNGKELTRSMFDAEDDQSVSAADELIEQHAPDQQDAKLKWDKAFKSASETDRRVWIRTGQRYCGPCFRLSRWIDDHREVLEKDFVLVKIDDVRDRHGSEVAALLALGRRVGVPFHAIFDADGKRITDSYGPIGNIGFMSGVEGKRHFREMLQAACRNITPEEIETLIQSLDD
;
A
#
# COMPACT_ATOMS: atom_id res chain seq x y z
N MET A 1 71.80 -36.82 -28.78
CA MET A 1 72.06 -37.86 -29.79
C MET A 1 71.05 -38.99 -29.62
N THR A 2 70.24 -39.21 -30.66
CA THR A 2 69.88 -40.52 -31.24
C THR A 2 69.57 -41.77 -30.37
N HIS A 3 68.37 -42.29 -30.65
CA HIS A 3 67.89 -43.69 -30.68
C HIS A 3 66.90 -44.09 -29.57
N ARG A 4 65.60 -44.31 -29.90
CA ARG A 4 65.00 -45.43 -30.70
C ARG A 4 65.11 -46.76 -29.93
N ASN A 5 64.03 -47.52 -29.73
CA ASN A 5 63.25 -48.10 -30.84
C ASN A 5 61.88 -48.69 -30.40
N THR A 6 60.92 -48.66 -31.34
CA THR A 6 59.86 -49.67 -31.64
C THR A 6 58.83 -50.12 -30.58
N SER A 7 57.60 -50.56 -30.90
CA SER A 7 56.65 -50.35 -32.03
C SER A 7 55.43 -51.28 -31.82
N THR A 8 54.19 -50.81 -32.00
CA THR A 8 53.11 -51.41 -32.85
C THR A 8 51.73 -50.74 -32.60
N ILE A 9 50.81 -50.93 -33.55
CA ILE A 9 49.63 -50.10 -33.93
C ILE A 9 48.72 -50.94 -34.88
N PRO A 10 47.47 -50.56 -35.28
CA PRO A 10 46.70 -49.31 -35.08
C PRO A 10 45.16 -49.48 -34.76
N LEU A 11 44.38 -48.37 -34.87
CA LEU A 11 42.94 -48.28 -35.24
C LEU A 11 41.87 -48.68 -34.17
N VAL A 12 40.62 -48.15 -34.13
CA VAL A 12 39.79 -47.38 -35.09
C VAL A 12 38.91 -46.31 -34.37
N SER A 13 38.53 -45.24 -35.11
CA SER A 13 37.31 -44.38 -34.97
C SER A 13 36.93 -43.74 -33.62
N VAL A 14 37.11 -42.41 -33.55
CA VAL A 14 36.19 -41.50 -32.84
C VAL A 14 35.42 -40.70 -33.88
N LEU A 15 34.09 -40.85 -33.89
CA LEU A 15 33.18 -40.09 -34.76
C LEU A 15 32.78 -38.80 -34.02
N ALA A 16 33.38 -37.68 -34.39
CA ALA A 16 32.99 -36.37 -33.88
C ALA A 16 31.72 -35.89 -34.59
N SER A 17 30.56 -36.13 -33.99
CA SER A 17 29.31 -35.48 -34.40
C SER A 17 29.28 -34.06 -33.86
N ALA A 18 29.59 -33.09 -34.72
CA ALA A 18 29.39 -31.68 -34.42
C ALA A 18 27.88 -31.41 -34.29
N LEU A 19 27.40 -31.21 -33.06
CA LEU A 19 26.03 -30.78 -32.83
C LEU A 19 25.95 -29.28 -33.16
N ALA A 20 25.63 -28.98 -34.42
CA ALA A 20 25.30 -27.63 -34.82
C ALA A 20 24.02 -27.20 -34.09
N ILE A 21 24.17 -26.36 -33.06
CA ILE A 21 23.05 -25.65 -32.46
C ILE A 21 22.54 -24.69 -33.53
N ALA A 22 21.47 -25.11 -34.21
CA ALA A 22 20.73 -24.24 -35.10
C ALA A 22 20.07 -23.15 -34.24
N LEU A 23 20.74 -21.99 -34.17
CA LEU A 23 20.08 -20.73 -33.83
C LEU A 23 19.07 -20.41 -34.93
N THR A 24 17.93 -21.11 -34.93
CA THR A 24 16.72 -20.64 -35.58
C THR A 24 16.19 -19.47 -34.78
N PHE A 25 16.85 -18.32 -34.94
CA PHE A 25 16.09 -17.11 -35.18
C PHE A 25 15.18 -17.44 -36.36
N ALA A 26 13.91 -17.73 -36.06
CA ALA A 26 12.89 -17.46 -37.05
C ALA A 26 13.08 -15.99 -37.40
N ALA A 27 13.53 -15.71 -38.62
CA ALA A 27 13.47 -14.37 -39.14
C ALA A 27 11.99 -14.02 -39.16
N VAL A 28 11.53 -13.30 -38.13
CA VAL A 28 10.26 -12.60 -38.18
C VAL A 28 10.32 -11.85 -39.50
N PRO A 29 9.38 -12.08 -40.43
CA PRO A 29 9.37 -11.30 -41.65
C PRO A 29 9.26 -9.85 -41.19
N THR A 30 10.33 -9.09 -41.40
CA THR A 30 10.25 -7.64 -41.39
C THR A 30 9.37 -7.30 -42.57
N TYR A 31 8.07 -7.33 -42.35
CA TYR A 31 7.11 -6.63 -43.17
C TYR A 31 7.65 -5.21 -43.24
N GLY A 32 8.12 -4.84 -44.42
CA GLY A 32 8.40 -3.46 -44.76
C GLY A 32 7.07 -2.77 -44.93
N ASP A 33 6.34 -2.65 -43.82
CA ASP A 33 5.11 -1.89 -43.75
C ASP A 33 5.50 -0.44 -44.00
N ASP A 34 5.15 0.04 -45.19
CA ASP A 34 4.95 1.47 -45.40
C ASP A 34 3.93 1.91 -44.33
N PRO A 35 4.29 2.80 -43.39
CA PRO A 35 3.39 3.19 -42.31
C PRO A 35 2.13 3.91 -42.80
N SER A 36 2.02 4.22 -44.10
CA SER A 36 0.81 4.71 -44.75
C SER A 36 -0.15 3.62 -45.26
N GLN A 37 0.27 2.35 -45.35
CA GLN A 37 -0.61 1.25 -45.75
C GLN A 37 -1.30 0.63 -44.54
N VAL A 38 -2.63 0.67 -44.51
CA VAL A 38 -3.44 0.03 -43.46
C VAL A 38 -3.27 -1.50 -43.53
N PRO A 39 -2.80 -2.17 -42.45
CA PRO A 39 -2.63 -3.61 -42.42
C PRO A 39 -3.96 -4.37 -42.50
N ASP A 40 -3.91 -5.60 -43.01
CA ASP A 40 -5.11 -6.42 -43.21
C ASP A 40 -5.73 -6.99 -41.91
N TRP A 41 -5.14 -6.69 -40.75
CA TRP A 41 -5.61 -7.08 -39.42
C TRP A 41 -6.43 -6.02 -38.67
N ILE A 42 -6.63 -4.81 -39.22
CA ILE A 42 -7.42 -3.74 -38.59
C ILE A 42 -8.36 -3.08 -39.60
N ARG A 43 -9.58 -2.74 -39.18
CA ARG A 43 -10.55 -2.01 -40.02
C ARG A 43 -11.58 -1.25 -39.19
N GLY A 44 -12.23 -0.26 -39.81
CA GLY A 44 -13.25 0.57 -39.15
C GLY A 44 -12.64 1.71 -38.35
N SER A 45 -13.48 2.34 -37.53
CA SER A 45 -13.13 3.48 -36.68
C SER A 45 -14.09 3.62 -35.49
N GLY A 46 -13.61 4.20 -34.38
CA GLY A 46 -14.39 4.40 -33.15
C GLY A 46 -15.03 3.11 -32.64
N ASP A 47 -16.31 3.15 -32.23
CA ASP A 47 -17.09 1.99 -31.76
C ASP A 47 -17.21 0.85 -32.80
N ARG A 48 -16.90 1.12 -34.08
CA ARG A 48 -16.91 0.15 -35.18
C ARG A 48 -15.50 -0.34 -35.54
N LEU A 49 -14.48 0.00 -34.75
CA LEU A 49 -13.13 -0.53 -34.90
C LEU A 49 -13.11 -2.02 -34.62
N GLU A 50 -12.61 -2.80 -35.57
CA GLU A 50 -12.42 -4.23 -35.45
C GLU A 50 -10.96 -4.63 -35.69
N MET A 51 -10.46 -5.56 -34.88
CA MET A 51 -9.13 -6.17 -35.04
C MET A 51 -9.28 -7.67 -35.30
N ARG A 52 -8.52 -8.19 -36.27
CA ARG A 52 -8.66 -9.58 -36.75
C ARG A 52 -7.70 -10.52 -36.03
N LEU A 53 -8.25 -11.30 -35.12
CA LEU A 53 -7.51 -12.37 -34.45
C LEU A 53 -7.51 -13.64 -35.32
N ARG A 54 -6.31 -14.14 -35.61
CA ARG A 54 -6.08 -15.45 -36.22
C ARG A 54 -5.53 -16.40 -35.17
N GLY A 55 -5.96 -17.65 -35.19
CA GLY A 55 -5.40 -18.67 -34.32
C GLY A 55 -5.27 -20.04 -34.98
N LYS A 56 -4.41 -20.88 -34.40
CA LYS A 56 -4.27 -22.30 -34.72
C LYS A 56 -4.40 -23.14 -33.45
N ILE A 57 -4.95 -24.34 -33.61
CA ILE A 57 -5.11 -25.35 -32.56
C ILE A 57 -4.31 -26.57 -33.01
N ASN A 58 -3.25 -26.88 -32.28
CA ASN A 58 -2.39 -28.02 -32.53
C ASN A 58 -2.55 -29.05 -31.40
N ASP A 59 -2.29 -30.32 -31.67
CA ASP A 59 -2.08 -31.32 -30.64
C ASP A 59 -0.65 -31.24 -30.04
N LYS A 60 -0.42 -32.00 -28.98
CA LYS A 60 0.90 -32.14 -28.33
C LYS A 60 2.07 -32.55 -29.26
N ASP A 61 1.80 -33.10 -30.44
CA ASP A 61 2.81 -33.50 -31.43
C ASP A 61 2.98 -32.43 -32.53
N GLY A 62 2.30 -31.27 -32.40
CA GLY A 62 2.37 -30.11 -33.28
C GLY A 62 1.45 -30.19 -34.51
N GLN A 63 0.55 -31.18 -34.59
CA GLN A 63 -0.34 -31.37 -35.74
C GLN A 63 -1.66 -30.63 -35.54
N SER A 64 -2.20 -30.02 -36.60
CA SER A 64 -3.49 -29.30 -36.52
C SER A 64 -4.64 -30.22 -36.10
N VAL A 65 -5.45 -29.78 -35.12
CA VAL A 65 -6.61 -30.55 -34.65
C VAL A 65 -7.81 -30.35 -35.58
N HIS A 66 -8.37 -31.46 -36.08
CA HIS A 66 -9.63 -31.46 -36.82
C HIS A 66 -10.85 -31.49 -35.87
N ASP A 67 -11.99 -30.93 -36.30
CA ASP A 67 -13.26 -30.89 -35.55
C ASP A 67 -13.17 -30.25 -34.13
N ALA A 68 -12.34 -29.22 -33.94
CA ALA A 68 -12.36 -28.41 -32.72
C ALA A 68 -13.45 -27.31 -32.77
N ALA A 69 -14.00 -26.95 -31.61
CA ALA A 69 -14.91 -25.82 -31.44
C ALA A 69 -14.20 -24.73 -30.62
N VAL A 70 -14.29 -23.47 -31.08
CA VAL A 70 -13.69 -22.31 -30.40
C VAL A 70 -14.77 -21.37 -29.89
N ARG A 71 -14.59 -20.89 -28.66
CA ARG A 71 -15.37 -19.83 -28.03
C ARG A 71 -14.42 -18.71 -27.62
N ILE A 72 -14.77 -17.47 -27.96
CA ILE A 72 -14.00 -16.28 -27.60
C ILE A 72 -14.93 -15.34 -26.84
N ASN A 73 -14.63 -15.09 -25.57
CA ASN A 73 -15.41 -14.23 -24.68
C ASN A 73 -14.71 -12.89 -24.49
N ILE A 74 -15.41 -11.79 -24.78
CA ILE A 74 -14.96 -10.43 -24.45
C ILE A 74 -15.48 -10.09 -23.04
N THR A 75 -14.56 -9.81 -22.11
CA THR A 75 -14.87 -9.78 -20.67
C THR A 75 -14.36 -8.55 -19.92
N TYR A 76 -15.08 -8.13 -18.89
CA TYR A 76 -14.63 -7.17 -17.88
C TYR A 76 -14.95 -7.71 -16.49
N ASN A 77 -13.91 -7.87 -15.68
CA ASN A 77 -13.95 -8.72 -14.48
C ASN A 77 -14.48 -10.11 -14.84
N ASP A 78 -15.74 -10.41 -14.51
CA ASP A 78 -16.42 -11.67 -14.80
C ASP A 78 -17.75 -11.50 -15.56
N GLN A 79 -17.97 -10.31 -16.13
CA GLN A 79 -19.07 -10.08 -17.06
C GLN A 79 -18.59 -10.35 -18.48
N VAL A 80 -19.27 -11.28 -19.17
CA VAL A 80 -19.13 -11.50 -20.60
C VAL A 80 -20.06 -10.54 -21.34
N PHE A 81 -19.54 -9.70 -22.23
CA PHE A 81 -20.35 -8.82 -23.07
C PHE A 81 -20.75 -9.46 -24.38
N GLU A 82 -19.82 -10.21 -24.99
CA GLU A 82 -20.00 -10.81 -26.30
C GLU A 82 -19.20 -12.11 -26.39
N THR A 83 -19.85 -13.15 -26.92
CA THR A 83 -19.25 -14.46 -27.18
C THR A 83 -19.24 -14.69 -28.67
N LEU A 84 -18.06 -14.92 -29.23
CA LEU A 84 -17.83 -15.19 -30.65
C LEU A 84 -17.44 -16.66 -30.84
N THR A 85 -18.01 -17.31 -31.85
CA THR A 85 -17.74 -18.71 -32.19
C THR A 85 -17.28 -18.82 -33.65
N PRO A 86 -15.98 -18.61 -33.93
CA PRO A 86 -15.47 -18.67 -35.30
C PRO A 86 -15.53 -20.09 -35.88
N ASN A 87 -15.66 -20.19 -37.20
CA ASN A 87 -15.57 -21.46 -37.89
C ASN A 87 -14.12 -21.95 -37.88
N VAL A 88 -13.88 -23.15 -37.34
CA VAL A 88 -12.57 -23.81 -37.35
C VAL A 88 -12.43 -24.65 -38.62
N LYS A 89 -11.30 -24.54 -39.31
CA LYS A 89 -10.93 -25.36 -40.48
C LYS A 89 -9.46 -25.75 -40.38
N ASP A 90 -9.17 -27.05 -40.43
CA ASP A 90 -7.81 -27.59 -40.36
C ASP A 90 -6.98 -27.04 -39.17
N GLY A 91 -7.61 -27.00 -38.00
CA GLY A 91 -7.09 -26.41 -36.76
C GLY A 91 -7.04 -24.87 -36.73
N GLY A 92 -7.21 -24.19 -37.87
CA GLY A 92 -7.18 -22.72 -37.96
C GLY A 92 -8.54 -22.06 -37.70
N PHE A 93 -8.53 -20.90 -37.07
CA PHE A 93 -9.70 -20.02 -36.93
C PHE A 93 -9.33 -18.55 -37.19
N GLU A 94 -10.32 -17.75 -37.58
CA GLU A 94 -10.20 -16.30 -37.75
C GLU A 94 -11.48 -15.61 -37.26
N VAL A 95 -11.34 -14.49 -36.56
CA VAL A 95 -12.45 -13.68 -36.05
C VAL A 95 -12.12 -12.19 -36.11
N TRP A 96 -13.12 -11.34 -36.31
CA TRP A 96 -13.01 -9.90 -36.11
C TRP A 96 -13.55 -9.54 -34.73
N LEU A 97 -12.73 -8.88 -33.92
CA LEU A 97 -13.03 -8.50 -32.54
C LEU A 97 -13.49 -7.04 -32.50
N PRO A 98 -14.68 -6.72 -31.97
CA PRO A 98 -15.16 -5.34 -31.85
C PRO A 98 -14.52 -4.64 -30.64
N VAL A 99 -13.31 -4.08 -30.82
CA VAL A 99 -12.39 -3.72 -29.73
C VAL A 99 -12.76 -2.45 -28.95
N ASN A 100 -13.54 -1.55 -29.54
CA ASN A 100 -14.00 -0.31 -28.89
C ASN A 100 -15.50 -0.32 -28.54
N LYS A 101 -16.25 -1.35 -28.97
CA LYS A 101 -17.70 -1.48 -28.75
C LYS A 101 -18.09 -1.68 -27.28
N HIS A 102 -17.19 -2.21 -26.46
CA HIS A 102 -17.43 -2.57 -25.06
C HIS A 102 -16.27 -2.12 -24.18
N HIS A 103 -16.55 -1.85 -22.90
CA HIS A 103 -15.52 -1.69 -21.88
C HIS A 103 -15.02 -3.07 -21.42
N TRP A 104 -13.92 -3.56 -21.97
CA TRP A 104 -13.35 -4.89 -21.68
C TRP A 104 -11.91 -4.83 -21.15
N TYR A 105 -11.53 -5.80 -20.30
CA TYR A 105 -10.20 -5.96 -19.71
C TYR A 105 -9.42 -7.12 -20.32
N SER A 106 -10.10 -8.23 -20.60
CA SER A 106 -9.51 -9.44 -21.18
C SER A 106 -10.43 -10.12 -22.20
N ILE A 107 -9.80 -10.82 -23.14
CA ILE A 107 -10.42 -11.73 -24.09
C ILE A 107 -9.97 -13.14 -23.72
N VAL A 108 -10.93 -14.04 -23.46
CA VAL A 108 -10.64 -15.44 -23.13
C VAL A 108 -11.01 -16.32 -24.33
N ILE A 109 -10.02 -17.05 -24.84
CA ILE A 109 -10.18 -18.04 -25.91
C ILE A 109 -10.22 -19.42 -25.27
N ASP A 110 -11.26 -20.19 -25.57
CA ASP A 110 -11.45 -21.58 -25.12
C ASP A 110 -11.69 -22.45 -26.35
N ALA A 111 -10.82 -23.44 -26.55
CA ALA A 111 -10.89 -24.42 -27.62
C ALA A 111 -11.14 -25.82 -27.04
N SER A 112 -12.23 -26.46 -27.48
CA SER A 112 -12.63 -27.80 -27.07
C SER A 112 -12.65 -28.75 -28.27
N CYS A 113 -11.98 -29.89 -28.14
CA CYS A 113 -11.79 -30.88 -29.20
C CYS A 113 -12.70 -32.09 -28.98
N ARG A 114 -13.13 -32.73 -30.09
CA ARG A 114 -14.05 -33.87 -30.06
C ARG A 114 -13.54 -35.07 -29.25
N ASP A 115 -12.24 -35.24 -29.11
CA ASP A 115 -11.60 -36.33 -28.36
C ASP A 115 -11.47 -36.06 -26.86
N GLY A 116 -11.98 -34.92 -26.38
CA GLY A 116 -11.89 -34.46 -25.00
C GLY A 116 -10.69 -33.56 -24.70
N SER A 117 -9.79 -33.33 -25.66
CA SER A 117 -8.68 -32.38 -25.49
C SER A 117 -9.18 -30.93 -25.45
N ARG A 118 -8.48 -30.07 -24.72
CA ARG A 118 -8.82 -28.64 -24.58
C ARG A 118 -7.55 -27.78 -24.61
N ALA A 119 -7.73 -26.51 -24.96
CA ALA A 119 -6.70 -25.47 -24.87
C ALA A 119 -7.37 -24.12 -24.59
N HIS A 120 -6.66 -23.21 -23.93
CA HIS A 120 -7.17 -21.86 -23.69
C HIS A 120 -6.05 -20.82 -23.61
N GLU A 121 -6.38 -19.56 -23.88
CA GLU A 121 -5.48 -18.40 -23.70
C GLU A 121 -6.31 -17.19 -23.22
N MET A 122 -5.76 -16.42 -22.27
CA MET A 122 -6.27 -15.10 -21.92
C MET A 122 -5.37 -14.03 -22.54
N ILE A 123 -5.97 -13.10 -23.27
CA ILE A 123 -5.32 -11.92 -23.84
C ILE A 123 -5.82 -10.69 -23.08
N VAL A 124 -4.95 -9.99 -22.35
CA VAL A 124 -5.28 -8.67 -21.76
C VAL A 124 -5.04 -7.54 -22.77
N ARG A 125 -5.66 -6.37 -22.57
CA ARG A 125 -5.68 -5.26 -23.56
C ARG A 125 -4.33 -4.94 -24.20
N ASN A 126 -3.26 -4.83 -23.41
CA ASN A 126 -1.91 -4.46 -23.87
C ASN A 126 -1.19 -5.56 -24.67
N GLN A 127 -1.74 -6.78 -24.73
CA GLN A 127 -1.20 -7.90 -25.52
C GLN A 127 -1.91 -8.05 -26.87
N LEU A 128 -3.12 -7.49 -27.02
CA LEU A 128 -3.99 -7.77 -28.16
C LEU A 128 -3.33 -7.43 -29.50
N ARG A 129 -2.63 -6.30 -29.58
CA ARG A 129 -1.94 -5.84 -30.80
C ARG A 129 -0.97 -6.90 -31.33
N GLU A 130 -0.05 -7.37 -30.49
CA GLU A 130 0.92 -8.40 -30.86
C GLU A 130 0.23 -9.74 -31.16
N ARG A 131 -0.86 -10.10 -30.49
CA ARG A 131 -1.62 -11.33 -30.79
C ARG A 131 -2.39 -11.27 -32.12
N VAL A 132 -2.83 -10.11 -32.60
CA VAL A 132 -3.44 -9.99 -33.95
C VAL A 132 -2.41 -9.90 -35.08
N ILE A 133 -1.22 -9.35 -34.80
CA ILE A 133 -0.09 -9.32 -35.75
C ILE A 133 0.49 -10.72 -35.94
N ASN A 134 0.87 -11.38 -34.84
CA ASN A 134 1.56 -12.67 -34.88
C ASN A 134 0.61 -13.88 -34.98
N GLY A 135 -0.64 -13.70 -34.56
CA GLY A 135 -1.60 -14.80 -34.35
C GLY A 135 -1.39 -15.54 -33.03
N VAL A 136 -2.35 -16.40 -32.70
CA VAL A 136 -2.38 -17.25 -31.51
C VAL A 136 -2.11 -18.72 -31.88
N THR A 137 -1.39 -19.46 -31.04
CA THR A 137 -1.26 -20.92 -31.18
C THR A 137 -1.63 -21.60 -29.87
N LEU A 138 -2.76 -22.31 -29.89
CA LEU A 138 -3.28 -23.08 -28.78
C LEU A 138 -2.78 -24.53 -28.87
N GLN A 139 -2.28 -25.08 -27.76
CA GLN A 139 -1.88 -26.48 -27.66
C GLN A 139 -2.97 -27.27 -26.94
N ALA A 140 -3.61 -28.19 -27.66
CA ALA A 140 -4.69 -29.02 -27.16
C ALA A 140 -4.16 -30.23 -26.40
N GLU A 141 -4.48 -30.27 -25.11
CA GLU A 141 -4.09 -31.32 -24.18
C GLU A 141 -5.31 -32.07 -23.64
N ARG A 142 -5.17 -33.36 -23.35
CA ARG A 142 -6.22 -34.11 -22.65
C ARG A 142 -6.17 -33.81 -21.15
N PRO A 143 -7.31 -33.53 -20.50
CA PRO A 143 -7.39 -33.46 -19.05
C PRO A 143 -6.83 -34.72 -18.39
N SER A 144 -5.82 -34.54 -17.56
CA SER A 144 -5.05 -35.59 -16.89
C SER A 144 -5.22 -35.57 -15.37
N ARG A 145 -5.71 -34.46 -14.83
CA ARG A 145 -6.01 -34.25 -13.41
C ARG A 145 -7.52 -34.30 -13.19
N THR A 146 -7.96 -34.93 -12.10
CA THR A 146 -9.36 -34.89 -11.64
C THR A 146 -9.40 -34.28 -10.25
N VAL A 147 -10.25 -33.28 -10.06
CA VAL A 147 -10.46 -32.60 -8.78
C VAL A 147 -11.87 -32.88 -8.28
N LYS A 148 -11.98 -33.29 -7.01
CA LYS A 148 -13.27 -33.58 -6.36
C LYS A 148 -13.70 -32.44 -5.44
N PHE A 149 -14.94 -32.00 -5.57
CA PHE A 149 -15.56 -31.01 -4.68
C PHE A 149 -16.65 -31.70 -3.85
N THR A 150 -16.41 -31.86 -2.56
CA THR A 150 -17.38 -32.37 -1.60
C THR A 150 -18.26 -31.22 -1.12
N LEU A 151 -19.55 -31.28 -1.44
CA LEU A 151 -20.51 -30.22 -1.13
C LEU A 151 -21.30 -30.63 0.11
N GLN A 152 -21.23 -29.84 1.18
CA GLN A 152 -21.87 -30.19 2.44
C GLN A 152 -22.64 -29.03 3.07
N HIS A 153 -23.65 -29.36 3.87
CA HIS A 153 -24.36 -28.42 4.73
C HIS A 153 -24.51 -29.07 6.11
N ALA A 154 -23.98 -28.41 7.15
CA ALA A 154 -23.89 -28.95 8.52
C ALA A 154 -23.30 -30.39 8.56
N GLY A 155 -22.21 -30.62 7.81
CA GLY A 155 -21.53 -31.92 7.72
C GLY A 155 -22.28 -33.02 6.98
N LYS A 156 -23.37 -32.70 6.27
CA LYS A 156 -24.14 -33.67 5.46
C LYS A 156 -24.02 -33.34 3.96
N PRO A 157 -23.90 -34.35 3.08
CA PRO A 157 -23.74 -34.13 1.64
C PRO A 157 -24.94 -33.44 1.00
N VAL A 158 -24.68 -32.54 0.05
CA VAL A 158 -25.68 -31.78 -0.70
C VAL A 158 -25.76 -32.29 -2.14
N ALA A 159 -26.60 -33.30 -2.33
CA ALA A 159 -26.88 -33.86 -3.65
C ALA A 159 -27.42 -32.82 -4.65
N LYS A 160 -27.01 -32.93 -5.92
CA LYS A 160 -27.52 -32.14 -7.06
C LYS A 160 -27.36 -30.62 -6.91
N ALA A 161 -26.38 -30.19 -6.11
CA ALA A 161 -25.89 -28.82 -6.15
C ALA A 161 -24.99 -28.62 -7.38
N ASN A 162 -25.07 -27.43 -7.98
CA ASN A 162 -24.17 -26.99 -9.02
C ASN A 162 -22.87 -26.50 -8.38
N VAL A 163 -21.76 -26.66 -9.08
CA VAL A 163 -20.45 -26.09 -8.75
C VAL A 163 -19.94 -25.38 -10.00
N ARG A 164 -19.53 -24.13 -9.84
CA ARG A 164 -18.77 -23.36 -10.83
C ARG A 164 -17.39 -23.06 -10.25
N VAL A 165 -16.36 -23.38 -10.99
CA VAL A 165 -14.95 -23.23 -10.62
C VAL A 165 -14.30 -22.33 -11.66
N ARG A 166 -13.59 -21.30 -11.19
CA ARG A 166 -12.78 -20.42 -12.04
C ARG A 166 -11.32 -20.82 -11.94
N LEU A 167 -10.65 -20.87 -13.09
CA LEU A 167 -9.21 -21.07 -13.20
C LEU A 167 -8.47 -19.72 -13.15
N ASP A 168 -7.16 -19.71 -12.91
CA ASP A 168 -6.38 -18.45 -13.00
C ASP A 168 -6.35 -17.89 -14.42
N SER A 169 -6.50 -18.74 -15.44
CA SER A 169 -6.66 -18.35 -16.85
C SER A 169 -8.03 -17.74 -17.20
N GLY A 170 -8.89 -17.51 -16.21
CA GLY A 170 -10.24 -16.93 -16.38
C GLY A 170 -11.28 -17.86 -16.98
N VAL A 171 -10.90 -19.08 -17.39
CA VAL A 171 -11.84 -20.13 -17.81
C VAL A 171 -12.71 -20.54 -16.62
N GLU A 172 -14.02 -20.70 -16.86
CA GLU A 172 -14.96 -21.23 -15.88
C GLU A 172 -15.43 -22.64 -16.28
N LEU A 173 -15.26 -23.59 -15.37
CA LEU A 173 -15.70 -24.97 -15.48
C LEU A 173 -16.88 -25.21 -14.53
N SER A 174 -17.86 -26.01 -14.94
CA SER A 174 -19.04 -26.31 -14.12
C SER A 174 -19.35 -27.80 -14.07
N ALA A 175 -19.83 -28.25 -12.91
CA ALA A 175 -20.27 -29.62 -12.65
C ALA A 175 -21.53 -29.63 -11.75
N VAL A 176 -22.20 -30.78 -11.68
CA VAL A 176 -23.33 -31.02 -10.77
C VAL A 176 -22.97 -32.20 -9.87
N ALA A 177 -23.17 -32.05 -8.57
CA ALA A 177 -22.86 -33.11 -7.61
C ALA A 177 -23.80 -34.31 -7.72
N GLY A 178 -23.24 -35.51 -7.52
CA GLY A 178 -23.97 -36.77 -7.40
C GLY A 178 -24.86 -36.83 -6.17
N ASP A 179 -25.54 -37.96 -5.96
CA ASP A 179 -26.38 -38.19 -4.78
C ASP A 179 -25.56 -38.30 -3.47
N ASP A 180 -24.24 -38.50 -3.57
CA ASP A 180 -23.25 -38.46 -2.49
C ASP A 180 -22.74 -37.04 -2.16
N GLY A 181 -23.18 -36.02 -2.89
CA GLY A 181 -22.73 -34.64 -2.72
C GLY A 181 -21.34 -34.34 -3.31
N VAL A 182 -20.76 -35.24 -4.11
CA VAL A 182 -19.47 -35.01 -4.78
C VAL A 182 -19.69 -34.56 -6.21
N ALA A 183 -19.03 -33.46 -6.60
CA ALA A 183 -18.87 -33.04 -7.99
C ALA A 183 -17.42 -33.28 -8.43
N GLU A 184 -17.21 -33.81 -9.63
CA GLU A 184 -15.87 -34.05 -10.20
C GLU A 184 -15.65 -33.16 -11.43
N LEU A 185 -14.45 -32.59 -11.52
CA LEU A 185 -14.01 -31.78 -12.65
C LEU A 185 -12.67 -32.30 -13.17
N SER A 186 -12.57 -32.44 -14.49
CA SER A 186 -11.32 -32.79 -15.17
C SER A 186 -10.58 -31.53 -15.60
N LEU A 187 -9.29 -31.47 -15.25
CA LEU A 187 -8.37 -30.37 -15.48
C LEU A 187 -7.14 -30.85 -16.28
N LEU A 188 -6.51 -29.93 -17.00
CA LEU A 188 -5.15 -30.11 -17.52
C LEU A 188 -4.16 -30.13 -16.35
N SER A 189 -2.97 -30.70 -16.54
CA SER A 189 -1.99 -30.83 -15.46
C SER A 189 -1.47 -29.50 -14.92
N HIS A 190 -1.52 -28.45 -15.72
CA HIS A 190 -1.04 -27.10 -15.38
C HIS A 190 -2.15 -26.13 -14.93
N GLU A 191 -3.44 -26.51 -14.98
CA GLU A 191 -4.55 -25.63 -14.62
C GLU A 191 -4.66 -25.39 -13.11
N THR A 192 -4.53 -24.15 -12.64
CA THR A 192 -4.70 -23.76 -11.23
C THR A 192 -6.07 -23.16 -10.93
N LEU A 193 -6.55 -23.37 -9.71
CA LEU A 193 -7.87 -22.94 -9.23
C LEU A 193 -7.82 -21.56 -8.57
N SER A 194 -8.66 -20.63 -9.02
CA SER A 194 -8.71 -19.26 -8.48
C SER A 194 -9.90 -19.04 -7.52
N ALA A 195 -11.08 -19.58 -7.86
CA ALA A 195 -12.28 -19.48 -7.04
C ALA A 195 -13.27 -20.65 -7.26
N VAL A 196 -14.13 -20.91 -6.28
CA VAL A 196 -15.28 -21.83 -6.40
C VAL A 196 -16.54 -21.23 -5.80
N THR A 197 -17.67 -21.44 -6.50
CA THR A 197 -19.03 -21.13 -6.04
C THR A 197 -19.90 -22.37 -6.23
N ALA A 198 -20.63 -22.77 -5.19
CA ALA A 198 -21.57 -23.88 -5.23
C ALA A 198 -22.97 -23.44 -4.76
N TRP A 199 -24.03 -23.94 -5.40
CA TRP A 199 -25.41 -23.62 -5.01
C TRP A 199 -26.38 -24.75 -5.33
N SER A 200 -27.47 -24.84 -4.56
CA SER A 200 -28.51 -25.85 -4.76
C SER A 200 -29.90 -25.24 -4.98
N GLN A 201 -30.78 -25.99 -5.64
CA GLN A 201 -32.20 -25.64 -5.79
C GLN A 201 -32.93 -25.49 -4.44
N LYS A 202 -32.37 -26.03 -3.34
CA LYS A 202 -32.89 -25.88 -1.97
C LYS A 202 -32.51 -24.54 -1.32
N LYS A 203 -32.03 -23.57 -2.10
CA LYS A 203 -31.51 -22.27 -1.63
C LYS A 203 -30.39 -22.44 -0.60
N LEU A 204 -29.40 -23.25 -0.98
CA LEU A 204 -28.11 -23.32 -0.27
C LEU A 204 -27.04 -22.68 -1.18
N ILE A 205 -26.09 -21.94 -0.61
CA ILE A 205 -24.95 -21.36 -1.33
C ILE A 205 -23.65 -21.45 -0.52
N GLY A 206 -22.52 -21.71 -1.16
CA GLY A 206 -21.19 -21.76 -0.56
C GLY A 206 -20.10 -21.41 -1.57
N GLY A 207 -18.90 -21.06 -1.11
CA GLY A 207 -17.80 -20.69 -2.01
C GLY A 207 -16.64 -19.99 -1.29
N TYR A 208 -15.52 -19.89 -1.99
CA TYR A 208 -14.31 -19.21 -1.52
C TYR A 208 -13.33 -18.93 -2.67
N GLN A 209 -12.29 -18.13 -2.39
CA GLN A 209 -11.15 -17.89 -3.28
C GLN A 209 -9.91 -18.59 -2.72
N PHE A 210 -9.09 -19.18 -3.57
CA PHE A 210 -7.94 -20.00 -3.14
C PHE A 210 -6.82 -19.18 -2.49
N SER A 211 -6.66 -17.94 -2.94
CA SER A 211 -5.68 -16.96 -2.43
C SER A 211 -6.14 -16.16 -1.20
N ARG A 212 -7.36 -16.39 -0.69
CA ARG A 212 -7.85 -15.78 0.56
C ARG A 212 -7.67 -16.73 1.73
N LYS A 213 -7.49 -16.17 2.94
CA LYS A 213 -7.38 -16.99 4.16
C LYS A 213 -8.71 -17.74 4.44
N PRO A 214 -8.68 -18.97 4.98
CA PRO A 214 -7.50 -19.83 5.05
C PRO A 214 -7.06 -20.20 3.62
N VAL A 215 -5.79 -19.97 3.31
CA VAL A 215 -5.25 -20.17 1.96
C VAL A 215 -5.32 -21.66 1.62
N ARG A 216 -5.74 -21.98 0.40
CA ARG A 216 -5.95 -23.37 -0.05
C ARG A 216 -5.03 -23.66 -1.22
N ASP A 217 -4.43 -24.84 -1.22
CA ASP A 217 -3.62 -25.32 -2.34
C ASP A 217 -4.50 -25.46 -3.61
N PRO A 218 -4.24 -24.67 -4.68
CA PRO A 218 -5.00 -24.75 -5.92
C PRO A 218 -4.66 -26.00 -6.77
N ALA A 219 -3.63 -26.76 -6.41
CA ALA A 219 -3.21 -27.99 -7.09
C ALA A 219 -3.84 -29.27 -6.48
N ALA A 220 -4.41 -29.20 -5.27
CA ALA A 220 -4.90 -30.39 -4.56
C ALA A 220 -5.99 -31.15 -5.34
N ALA A 221 -6.07 -32.46 -5.09
CA ALA A 221 -6.99 -33.37 -5.77
C ALA A 221 -8.43 -33.34 -5.21
N SER A 222 -8.64 -32.72 -4.04
CA SER A 222 -9.94 -32.71 -3.37
C SER A 222 -10.14 -31.47 -2.51
N HIS A 223 -11.36 -30.95 -2.51
CA HIS A 223 -11.78 -29.81 -1.71
C HIS A 223 -13.16 -30.05 -1.08
N THR A 224 -13.47 -29.28 -0.04
CA THR A 224 -14.77 -29.25 0.61
C THR A 224 -15.35 -27.84 0.53
N VAL A 225 -16.62 -27.73 0.13
CA VAL A 225 -17.37 -26.47 0.10
C VAL A 225 -18.54 -26.59 1.07
N ASP A 226 -18.52 -25.78 2.12
CA ASP A 226 -19.65 -25.61 3.02
C ASP A 226 -20.69 -24.68 2.39
N LEU A 227 -21.94 -25.15 2.29
CA LEU A 227 -23.08 -24.37 1.83
C LEU A 227 -23.94 -23.94 3.03
N PHE A 228 -24.40 -22.69 2.99
CA PHE A 228 -25.22 -22.04 4.00
C PHE A 228 -26.67 -21.94 3.55
N GLN A 229 -27.61 -22.00 4.49
CA GLN A 229 -29.03 -21.78 4.21
C GLN A 229 -29.24 -20.33 3.76
N CYS A 230 -29.97 -20.11 2.67
CA CYS A 230 -30.25 -18.76 2.20
C CYS A 230 -31.64 -18.26 2.56
N ARG A 231 -31.76 -16.93 2.66
CA ARG A 231 -33.02 -16.18 2.61
C ARG A 231 -33.04 -15.21 1.41
N PRO A 232 -34.22 -14.74 0.97
CA PRO A 232 -34.29 -13.53 0.14
C PRO A 232 -33.75 -12.31 0.89
N CYS A 233 -33.09 -11.40 0.16
CA CYS A 233 -32.68 -10.09 0.65
C CYS A 233 -33.15 -9.02 -0.34
N PRO A 234 -34.07 -8.11 0.07
CA PRO A 234 -34.45 -6.95 -0.73
C PRO A 234 -33.29 -5.95 -0.84
N ILE A 235 -33.18 -5.31 -1.99
CA ILE A 235 -32.28 -4.19 -2.27
C ILE A 235 -33.16 -3.08 -2.85
N THR A 236 -33.31 -1.98 -2.12
CA THR A 236 -34.07 -0.80 -2.56
C THR A 236 -33.10 0.23 -3.09
N VAL A 237 -33.30 0.69 -4.33
CA VAL A 237 -32.52 1.74 -4.98
C VAL A 237 -33.38 2.99 -5.11
N LYS A 238 -32.84 4.12 -4.65
CA LYS A 238 -33.47 5.43 -4.72
C LYS A 238 -32.51 6.48 -5.23
N ASP A 239 -33.03 7.51 -5.88
CA ASP A 239 -32.24 8.71 -6.17
C ASP A 239 -32.05 9.59 -4.93
N THR A 240 -31.31 10.69 -5.09
CA THR A 240 -31.06 11.67 -4.03
C THR A 240 -32.33 12.40 -3.54
N ASP A 241 -33.40 12.39 -4.33
CA ASP A 241 -34.71 12.95 -3.97
C ASP A 241 -35.63 11.88 -3.31
N GLY A 242 -35.09 10.69 -3.05
CA GLY A 242 -35.77 9.57 -2.41
C GLY A 242 -36.75 8.81 -3.31
N GLN A 243 -36.79 9.09 -4.61
CA GLN A 243 -37.67 8.43 -5.57
C GLN A 243 -37.12 7.04 -5.95
N PRO A 244 -37.99 6.03 -6.16
CA PRO A 244 -37.56 4.71 -6.60
C PRO A 244 -36.95 4.75 -8.01
N VAL A 245 -35.84 4.03 -8.23
CA VAL A 245 -35.16 4.00 -9.53
C VAL A 245 -35.33 2.62 -10.20
N PRO A 246 -36.17 2.48 -11.25
CA PRO A 246 -36.39 1.22 -11.95
C PRO A 246 -35.28 0.88 -12.95
N GLY A 247 -35.18 -0.40 -13.33
CA GLY A 247 -34.30 -0.90 -14.38
C GLY A 247 -32.81 -0.99 -14.03
N VAL A 248 -32.41 -0.58 -12.82
CA VAL A 248 -31.01 -0.53 -12.38
C VAL A 248 -30.45 -1.94 -12.24
N LYS A 249 -29.39 -2.24 -13.00
CA LYS A 249 -28.66 -3.50 -12.91
C LYS A 249 -27.69 -3.49 -11.73
N LEU A 250 -27.74 -4.53 -10.91
CA LEU A 250 -26.97 -4.65 -9.68
C LEU A 250 -26.24 -5.98 -9.61
N ARG A 251 -25.27 -6.05 -8.71
CA ARG A 251 -24.71 -7.30 -8.19
C ARG A 251 -24.45 -7.16 -6.70
N LEU A 252 -24.88 -8.13 -5.92
CA LEU A 252 -24.50 -8.26 -4.52
C LEU A 252 -23.30 -9.20 -4.40
N ASN A 253 -22.21 -8.73 -3.82
CA ASN A 253 -21.09 -9.56 -3.42
C ASN A 253 -21.22 -9.86 -1.92
N VAL A 254 -21.12 -11.14 -1.57
CA VAL A 254 -21.17 -11.61 -0.18
C VAL A 254 -19.91 -12.40 0.13
N ALA A 255 -19.30 -12.10 1.26
CA ALA A 255 -18.19 -12.83 1.85
C ALA A 255 -18.49 -13.28 3.28
N THR A 256 -17.74 -14.27 3.74
CA THR A 256 -17.72 -14.66 5.15
C THR A 256 -17.29 -13.50 6.05
N ALA A 257 -17.61 -13.60 7.34
CA ALA A 257 -17.18 -12.66 8.36
C ALA A 257 -15.64 -12.46 8.42
N PRO A 258 -15.18 -11.37 9.07
CA PRO A 258 -13.77 -11.22 9.45
C PRO A 258 -13.29 -12.41 10.32
N PRO A 259 -11.99 -12.77 10.28
CA PRO A 259 -10.91 -12.15 9.51
C PRO A 259 -10.74 -12.72 8.10
N GLU A 260 -11.52 -13.74 7.70
CA GLU A 260 -11.25 -14.56 6.52
C GLU A 260 -11.75 -13.95 5.20
N PHE A 261 -12.90 -13.24 5.23
CA PHE A 261 -13.48 -12.54 4.08
C PHE A 261 -13.52 -13.34 2.76
N ASN A 262 -13.90 -14.63 2.79
CA ASN A 262 -14.02 -15.45 1.59
C ASN A 262 -15.25 -15.07 0.78
N PHE A 263 -15.07 -14.56 -0.44
CA PHE A 263 -16.17 -14.33 -1.36
C PHE A 263 -16.81 -15.63 -1.81
N ILE A 264 -18.12 -15.75 -1.58
CA ILE A 264 -18.94 -16.90 -1.92
C ILE A 264 -19.26 -16.93 -3.43
N GLY A 265 -19.34 -15.75 -4.04
CA GLY A 265 -19.80 -15.56 -5.42
C GLY A 265 -21.34 -15.57 -5.55
N ALA A 266 -21.83 -15.62 -6.78
CA ALA A 266 -23.26 -15.60 -7.10
C ALA A 266 -23.63 -16.78 -8.04
N PRO A 267 -24.82 -17.38 -7.89
CA PRO A 267 -25.31 -18.44 -8.78
C PRO A 267 -25.56 -17.97 -10.21
N ASP A 268 -25.46 -18.89 -11.17
CA ASP A 268 -25.83 -18.61 -12.57
C ASP A 268 -27.31 -18.20 -12.69
N GLY A 269 -27.60 -17.28 -13.62
CA GLY A 269 -28.95 -16.80 -13.92
C GLY A 269 -29.59 -15.87 -12.87
N VAL A 270 -28.89 -15.53 -11.79
CA VAL A 270 -29.36 -14.52 -10.82
C VAL A 270 -29.04 -13.12 -11.35
N HIS A 271 -30.00 -12.51 -12.02
CA HIS A 271 -29.93 -11.12 -12.48
C HIS A 271 -30.69 -10.22 -11.50
N LEU A 272 -29.99 -9.26 -10.90
CA LEU A 272 -30.60 -8.23 -10.06
C LEU A 272 -30.88 -7.00 -10.92
N ILE A 273 -32.17 -6.75 -11.16
CA ILE A 273 -32.68 -5.57 -11.86
C ILE A 273 -33.81 -5.01 -11.00
N THR A 274 -33.83 -3.70 -10.77
CA THR A 274 -34.90 -3.08 -9.98
C THR A 274 -36.22 -3.01 -10.75
N ASP A 275 -37.32 -3.27 -10.05
CA ASP A 275 -38.68 -3.08 -10.54
C ASP A 275 -39.13 -1.60 -10.52
N GLU A 276 -40.39 -1.35 -10.89
CA GLU A 276 -41.05 -0.03 -10.85
C GLU A 276 -41.11 0.61 -9.44
N GLN A 277 -40.78 -0.14 -8.39
CA GLN A 277 -40.68 0.33 -7.00
C GLN A 277 -39.22 0.55 -6.58
N GLY A 278 -38.27 0.42 -7.50
CA GLY A 278 -36.84 0.53 -7.23
C GLY A 278 -36.29 -0.69 -6.48
N VAL A 279 -37.00 -1.82 -6.46
CA VAL A 279 -36.63 -2.99 -5.65
C VAL A 279 -36.09 -4.12 -6.52
N ALA A 280 -34.92 -4.65 -6.14
CA ALA A 280 -34.41 -5.94 -6.60
C ALA A 280 -34.38 -6.92 -5.42
N VAL A 281 -34.50 -8.22 -5.66
CA VAL A 281 -34.47 -9.23 -4.59
C VAL A 281 -33.41 -10.29 -4.87
N TYR A 282 -32.38 -10.37 -4.03
CA TYR A 282 -31.37 -11.43 -4.12
C TYR A 282 -31.85 -12.69 -3.41
N PRO A 283 -32.05 -13.83 -4.12
CA PRO A 283 -32.71 -15.01 -3.54
C PRO A 283 -31.77 -15.93 -2.75
N TYR A 284 -30.45 -15.70 -2.79
CA TYR A 284 -29.42 -16.54 -2.18
C TYR A 284 -28.59 -15.80 -1.11
N PHE A 285 -29.20 -14.91 -0.32
CA PHE A 285 -28.48 -14.25 0.77
C PHE A 285 -28.20 -15.25 1.91
N PRO A 286 -26.94 -15.60 2.22
CA PRO A 286 -26.63 -16.65 3.18
C PRO A 286 -26.94 -16.21 4.61
N GLN A 287 -27.49 -17.14 5.40
CA GLN A 287 -27.66 -17.01 6.84
C GLN A 287 -26.35 -17.40 7.53
N ILE A 288 -25.45 -16.42 7.64
CA ILE A 288 -24.20 -16.49 8.38
C ILE A 288 -24.09 -15.25 9.28
N ASP A 289 -23.35 -15.36 10.38
CA ASP A 289 -23.14 -14.24 11.29
C ASP A 289 -22.24 -13.18 10.62
N ALA A 290 -22.62 -11.90 10.74
CA ALA A 290 -21.87 -10.73 10.28
C ALA A 290 -21.20 -10.88 8.87
N PRO A 291 -21.97 -11.15 7.80
CA PRO A 291 -21.43 -11.28 6.44
C PRO A 291 -20.83 -9.95 5.99
N TYR A 292 -19.63 -9.98 5.39
CA TYR A 292 -19.12 -8.81 4.70
C TYR A 292 -19.81 -8.70 3.34
N THR A 293 -20.41 -7.54 3.04
CA THR A 293 -21.23 -7.35 1.84
C THR A 293 -20.98 -6.01 1.18
N TYR A 294 -21.06 -5.98 -0.15
CA TYR A 294 -21.15 -4.72 -0.90
C TYR A 294 -21.91 -4.93 -2.21
N LEU A 295 -22.58 -3.86 -2.65
CA LEU A 295 -23.26 -3.79 -3.93
C LEU A 295 -22.34 -3.16 -4.99
N ASP A 296 -22.23 -3.83 -6.13
CA ASP A 296 -21.75 -3.24 -7.38
C ASP A 296 -22.94 -2.76 -8.20
N LEU A 297 -22.83 -1.54 -8.70
CA LEU A 297 -23.70 -0.99 -9.72
C LEU A 297 -23.21 -1.45 -11.10
N ARG A 298 -24.09 -2.03 -11.91
CA ARG A 298 -23.78 -2.55 -13.26
C ARG A 298 -24.54 -1.77 -14.34
N ASP A 299 -24.76 -0.49 -14.07
CA ASP A 299 -25.48 0.46 -14.91
C ASP A 299 -24.63 1.73 -15.06
N GLU A 300 -24.40 2.16 -16.30
CA GLU A 300 -23.52 3.29 -16.61
C GLU A 300 -24.19 4.65 -16.38
N GLY A 301 -25.53 4.71 -16.34
CA GLY A 301 -26.31 5.94 -16.16
C GLY A 301 -26.47 6.39 -14.70
N TRP A 302 -25.99 5.58 -13.75
CA TRP A 302 -26.08 5.87 -12.31
C TRP A 302 -24.72 5.71 -11.62
N ARG A 303 -24.57 6.39 -10.48
CA ARG A 303 -23.43 6.31 -9.56
C ARG A 303 -23.91 6.18 -8.14
N ARG A 304 -23.23 5.39 -7.32
CA ARG A 304 -23.53 5.23 -5.89
C ARG A 304 -23.17 6.49 -5.12
N VAL A 305 -24.09 6.96 -4.28
CA VAL A 305 -23.85 7.98 -3.26
C VAL A 305 -23.68 7.31 -1.90
N GLU A 306 -24.61 6.44 -1.51
CA GLU A 306 -24.59 5.74 -0.23
C GLU A 306 -25.11 4.30 -0.39
N SER A 307 -24.61 3.37 0.44
CA SER A 307 -25.14 2.00 0.55
C SER A 307 -25.17 1.58 2.02
N LYS A 308 -26.35 1.26 2.54
CA LYS A 308 -26.57 0.76 3.90
C LYS A 308 -27.16 -0.65 3.89
N PHE A 309 -26.82 -1.44 4.91
CA PHE A 309 -27.43 -2.73 5.19
C PHE A 309 -28.00 -2.71 6.61
N GLU A 310 -29.32 -2.57 6.70
CA GLU A 310 -30.10 -2.36 7.93
C GLU A 310 -31.40 -3.15 7.78
N ASP A 311 -32.04 -3.59 8.88
CA ASP A 311 -33.33 -4.32 8.85
C ASP A 311 -33.43 -5.43 7.78
N ASP A 312 -32.36 -6.25 7.69
CA ASP A 312 -32.20 -7.39 6.77
C ASP A 312 -32.31 -7.06 5.26
N ARG A 313 -32.21 -5.78 4.88
CA ARG A 313 -32.29 -5.27 3.49
C ARG A 313 -31.13 -4.32 3.16
N PHE A 314 -30.90 -4.10 1.87
CA PHE A 314 -30.04 -2.99 1.42
C PHE A 314 -30.87 -1.77 1.04
N ALA A 315 -30.36 -0.60 1.41
CA ALA A 315 -30.78 0.70 0.88
C ALA A 315 -29.60 1.33 0.12
N LEU A 316 -29.79 1.58 -1.17
CA LEU A 316 -28.80 2.17 -2.06
C LEU A 316 -29.32 3.53 -2.54
N THR A 317 -28.59 4.59 -2.22
CA THR A 317 -28.84 5.92 -2.76
C THR A 317 -27.92 6.13 -3.96
N VAL A 318 -28.49 6.49 -5.11
CA VAL A 318 -27.77 6.76 -6.35
C VAL A 318 -27.99 8.20 -6.82
N LYS A 319 -27.06 8.71 -7.62
CA LYS A 319 -27.22 9.91 -8.44
C LYS A 319 -27.08 9.51 -9.91
N LYS A 320 -27.64 10.31 -10.82
CA LYS A 320 -27.33 10.15 -12.25
C LYS A 320 -25.85 10.41 -12.49
N SER A 321 -25.27 9.67 -13.44
CA SER A 321 -23.92 9.95 -13.92
C SER A 321 -23.83 11.34 -14.54
N VAL A 322 -22.66 11.95 -14.44
CA VAL A 322 -22.36 13.24 -15.07
C VAL A 322 -22.25 13.05 -16.59
N ASP A 323 -22.76 14.02 -17.37
CA ASP A 323 -22.56 14.05 -18.81
C ASP A 323 -21.06 14.15 -19.14
N ARG A 324 -20.54 13.14 -19.82
CA ARG A 324 -19.12 13.05 -20.19
C ARG A 324 -18.84 13.73 -21.52
N ALA A 325 -17.68 14.36 -21.62
CA ALA A 325 -17.20 14.95 -22.87
C ALA A 325 -16.51 13.89 -23.72
N ILE A 326 -16.86 13.80 -25.01
CA ILE A 326 -16.10 13.03 -25.98
C ILE A 326 -14.85 13.84 -26.34
N VAL A 327 -13.68 13.25 -26.14
CA VAL A 327 -12.38 13.86 -26.44
C VAL A 327 -11.64 13.00 -27.45
N GLU A 328 -11.25 13.63 -28.56
CA GLU A 328 -10.41 13.03 -29.60
C GLU A 328 -8.92 13.12 -29.22
N GLY A 329 -8.17 12.05 -29.42
CA GLY A 329 -6.73 12.02 -29.26
C GLY A 329 -6.03 11.44 -30.47
N ARG A 330 -4.70 11.53 -30.47
CA ARG A 330 -3.86 10.93 -31.51
C ARG A 330 -2.60 10.30 -30.96
N VAL A 331 -2.32 9.10 -31.41
CA VAL A 331 -1.04 8.42 -31.24
C VAL A 331 -0.23 8.53 -32.54
N SER A 332 1.06 8.83 -32.43
CA SER A 332 2.00 8.94 -33.56
C SER A 332 3.34 8.27 -33.25
N GLY A 333 4.04 7.79 -34.28
CA GLY A 333 5.40 7.27 -34.18
C GLY A 333 6.04 7.12 -35.56
N ASP A 334 7.30 7.54 -35.69
CA ASP A 334 7.96 7.67 -37.01
C ASP A 334 8.25 6.34 -37.72
N THR A 335 8.18 5.21 -37.00
CA THR A 335 8.65 3.89 -37.46
C THR A 335 7.65 2.75 -37.20
N VAL A 336 6.42 3.07 -36.79
CA VAL A 336 5.40 2.06 -36.43
C VAL A 336 4.01 2.50 -36.88
N PHE A 337 3.24 1.55 -37.41
CA PHE A 337 1.85 1.77 -37.80
C PHE A 337 1.00 2.19 -36.58
N PRO A 338 0.30 3.34 -36.60
CA PRO A 338 -0.24 3.98 -35.39
C PRO A 338 -1.60 3.44 -34.91
N GLY A 339 -2.32 2.65 -35.71
CA GLY A 339 -3.58 2.02 -35.30
C GLY A 339 -3.38 0.73 -34.50
N GLY A 340 -4.29 0.42 -33.57
CA GLY A 340 -4.30 -0.80 -32.75
C GLY A 340 -3.61 -0.70 -31.38
N PHE A 341 -3.33 0.48 -30.84
CA PHE A 341 -2.70 0.67 -29.51
C PHE A 341 -3.71 0.88 -28.38
N ASP A 342 -3.49 0.26 -27.22
CA ASP A 342 -4.29 0.46 -26.00
C ASP A 342 -3.89 1.76 -25.27
N VAL A 343 -4.70 2.79 -25.43
CA VAL A 343 -4.58 4.07 -24.72
C VAL A 343 -5.39 4.02 -23.43
N ARG A 344 -4.76 4.42 -22.33
CA ARG A 344 -5.39 4.47 -21.00
C ARG A 344 -5.35 5.88 -20.44
N LEU A 345 -6.45 6.30 -19.85
CA LEU A 345 -6.57 7.52 -19.05
C LEU A 345 -7.08 7.13 -17.66
N GLY A 346 -6.46 7.64 -16.60
CA GLY A 346 -6.91 7.44 -15.22
C GLY A 346 -6.92 8.73 -14.41
N THR A 347 -7.90 8.90 -13.52
CA THR A 347 -7.98 10.05 -12.59
C THR A 347 -8.47 9.63 -11.20
N PHE A 348 -8.10 10.43 -10.19
CA PHE A 348 -8.64 10.35 -8.83
C PHE A 348 -9.99 11.06 -8.68
N GLN A 349 -10.36 11.93 -9.61
CA GLN A 349 -11.60 12.73 -9.59
C GLN A 349 -12.81 11.90 -10.09
N ALA A 350 -13.05 10.75 -9.48
CA ALA A 350 -14.14 9.86 -9.84
C ALA A 350 -15.51 10.37 -9.36
N GLU A 351 -16.58 9.96 -10.04
CA GLU A 351 -17.95 10.33 -9.65
C GLU A 351 -18.40 9.69 -8.33
N GLU A 352 -17.73 8.63 -7.88
CA GLU A 352 -17.94 7.95 -6.59
C GLU A 352 -16.73 8.18 -5.67
N GLU A 353 -17.00 8.52 -4.40
CA GLU A 353 -15.95 8.73 -3.40
C GLU A 353 -15.11 7.47 -3.17
N GLY A 354 -13.80 7.63 -3.06
CA GLY A 354 -12.84 6.53 -2.87
C GLY A 354 -12.66 5.62 -4.09
N ARG A 355 -13.16 6.00 -5.28
CA ARG A 355 -12.92 5.30 -6.55
C ARG A 355 -11.91 6.04 -7.42
N LEU A 356 -11.44 5.35 -8.45
CA LEU A 356 -10.69 5.91 -9.57
C LEU A 356 -11.56 5.81 -10.82
N ASP A 357 -11.53 6.83 -11.68
CA ASP A 357 -12.14 6.74 -13.01
C ASP A 357 -11.05 6.34 -14.01
N TYR A 358 -11.32 5.30 -14.80
CA TYR A 358 -10.45 4.83 -15.86
C TYR A 358 -11.24 4.69 -17.16
N VAL A 359 -10.71 5.28 -18.23
CA VAL A 359 -11.24 5.12 -19.58
C VAL A 359 -10.15 4.61 -20.53
N TYR A 360 -10.59 3.85 -21.53
CA TYR A 360 -9.73 3.07 -22.41
C TYR A 360 -10.20 3.22 -23.85
N ALA A 361 -9.26 3.26 -24.79
CA ALA A 361 -9.55 3.17 -26.22
C ALA A 361 -8.47 2.36 -26.94
N ILE A 362 -8.84 1.71 -28.04
CA ILE A 362 -7.88 1.21 -29.03
C ILE A 362 -7.82 2.21 -30.19
N THR A 363 -6.63 2.55 -30.68
CA THR A 363 -6.47 3.51 -31.78
C THR A 363 -6.96 2.99 -33.12
N ASP A 364 -7.60 3.87 -33.88
CA ASP A 364 -8.03 3.70 -35.26
C ASP A 364 -6.82 3.63 -36.21
N PRO A 365 -6.98 3.14 -37.47
CA PRO A 365 -5.87 2.94 -38.41
C PRO A 365 -4.94 4.15 -38.65
N ASP A 366 -5.40 5.38 -38.49
CA ASP A 366 -4.62 6.61 -38.68
C ASP A 366 -3.98 7.17 -37.38
N GLY A 367 -4.12 6.43 -36.28
CA GLY A 367 -3.67 6.78 -34.94
C GLY A 367 -4.66 7.59 -34.11
N SER A 368 -5.83 7.96 -34.64
CA SER A 368 -6.86 8.65 -33.85
C SER A 368 -7.52 7.72 -32.83
N PHE A 369 -8.14 8.29 -31.79
CA PHE A 369 -8.98 7.57 -30.83
C PHE A 369 -9.92 8.56 -30.12
N SER A 370 -11.06 8.09 -29.64
CA SER A 370 -11.98 8.90 -28.83
C SER A 370 -12.22 8.28 -27.45
N VAL A 371 -12.41 9.12 -26.43
CA VAL A 371 -12.69 8.69 -25.04
C VAL A 371 -13.71 9.61 -24.35
N ASN A 372 -14.54 9.02 -23.49
CA ASN A 372 -15.60 9.72 -22.74
C ASN A 372 -15.07 10.14 -21.35
N VAL A 373 -14.53 11.34 -21.26
CA VAL A 373 -13.90 11.85 -20.02
C VAL A 373 -14.88 12.65 -19.16
N LEU A 374 -14.61 12.70 -17.86
CA LEU A 374 -15.23 13.67 -16.97
C LEU A 374 -14.70 15.07 -17.31
N PRO A 375 -15.59 16.08 -17.48
CA PRO A 375 -15.17 17.48 -17.59
C PRO A 375 -14.34 17.91 -16.39
N ASP A 376 -13.37 18.81 -16.61
CA ASP A 376 -12.51 19.43 -15.59
C ASP A 376 -11.63 18.49 -14.75
N ALA A 377 -11.67 17.18 -14.99
CA ALA A 377 -10.80 16.21 -14.34
C ALA A 377 -9.42 16.13 -15.00
N THR A 378 -8.36 16.16 -14.20
CA THR A 378 -6.98 15.88 -14.64
C THR A 378 -6.82 14.38 -14.80
N TYR A 379 -6.52 13.92 -16.01
CA TYR A 379 -6.23 12.52 -16.31
C TYR A 379 -4.73 12.31 -16.54
N CYS A 380 -4.21 11.25 -15.95
CA CYS A 380 -2.92 10.63 -16.27
C CYS A 380 -3.11 9.72 -17.50
N VAL A 381 -2.35 9.95 -18.58
CA VAL A 381 -2.56 9.35 -19.91
C VAL A 381 -1.29 8.68 -20.44
N TYR A 382 -1.42 7.45 -20.96
CA TYR A 382 -0.34 6.69 -21.58
C TYR A 382 -0.83 5.61 -22.56
N VAL A 383 0.06 5.12 -23.42
CA VAL A 383 -0.12 3.85 -24.16
C VAL A 383 0.45 2.68 -23.34
N ASN A 384 -0.24 1.54 -23.34
CA ASN A 384 0.25 0.29 -22.74
C ASN A 384 0.22 -0.84 -23.78
N ASP A 385 1.39 -1.24 -24.27
CA ASP A 385 1.57 -2.27 -25.29
C ASP A 385 2.80 -3.14 -24.98
N GLU A 386 2.88 -4.37 -25.54
CA GLU A 386 3.97 -5.31 -25.29
C GLU A 386 5.34 -4.84 -25.82
N GLN A 387 5.38 -3.95 -26.82
CA GLN A 387 6.62 -3.49 -27.49
C GLN A 387 6.84 -1.97 -27.42
N TRP A 388 5.76 -1.20 -27.53
CA TRP A 388 5.78 0.25 -27.60
C TRP A 388 5.14 0.88 -26.36
N VAL A 389 5.67 2.04 -25.96
CA VAL A 389 5.19 2.78 -24.80
C VAL A 389 5.19 4.26 -25.11
N THR A 390 4.58 5.06 -24.25
CA THR A 390 4.75 6.52 -24.24
C THR A 390 5.35 6.93 -22.91
N PRO A 391 6.03 8.09 -22.82
CA PRO A 391 6.04 8.85 -21.58
C PRO A 391 4.60 9.03 -21.09
N THR A 392 4.41 9.03 -19.77
CA THR A 392 3.11 9.37 -19.18
C THR A 392 2.98 10.89 -19.12
N ILE A 393 1.80 11.40 -19.47
CA ILE A 393 1.46 12.82 -19.36
C ILE A 393 0.24 12.98 -18.45
N ASP A 394 0.04 14.18 -17.91
CA ASP A 394 -1.21 14.58 -17.27
C ASP A 394 -1.73 15.90 -17.83
N LEU A 395 -3.06 15.99 -17.94
CA LEU A 395 -3.78 17.15 -18.44
C LEU A 395 -5.27 17.05 -18.07
N ILE A 396 -5.97 18.19 -18.09
CA ILE A 396 -7.42 18.23 -18.19
C ILE A 396 -7.77 18.09 -19.67
N PRO A 397 -8.39 16.99 -20.16
CA PRO A 397 -8.63 16.81 -21.59
C PRO A 397 -9.78 17.70 -22.11
N TYR A 398 -10.75 18.01 -21.24
CA TYR A 398 -11.89 18.88 -21.52
C TYR A 398 -12.15 19.89 -20.38
N PRO A 399 -11.53 21.08 -20.41
CA PRO A 399 -11.95 22.23 -19.59
C PRO A 399 -13.33 22.76 -20.03
N SER A 400 -14.30 22.69 -19.12
CA SER A 400 -15.71 22.98 -19.37
C SER A 400 -16.02 24.48 -19.42
N ASP A 401 -15.23 25.28 -18.70
CA ASP A 401 -15.25 26.75 -18.69
C ASP A 401 -14.87 27.33 -20.07
N LEU A 402 -13.82 26.78 -20.68
CA LEU A 402 -13.34 27.12 -22.01
C LEU A 402 -14.18 26.47 -23.12
N LYS A 403 -14.97 25.45 -22.80
CA LYS A 403 -15.71 24.57 -23.74
C LYS A 403 -14.83 24.07 -24.88
N LYS A 404 -13.56 23.82 -24.58
CA LYS A 404 -12.51 23.54 -25.55
C LYS A 404 -11.82 22.25 -25.18
N GLN A 405 -11.53 21.44 -26.18
CA GLN A 405 -10.70 20.26 -26.03
C GLN A 405 -9.21 20.63 -26.01
N ASN A 406 -8.45 20.07 -25.07
CA ASN A 406 -6.99 20.15 -25.08
C ASN A 406 -6.40 19.07 -26.00
N ALA A 407 -5.26 19.36 -26.61
CA ALA A 407 -4.64 18.47 -27.60
C ALA A 407 -4.06 17.23 -26.92
N LEU A 408 -4.68 16.07 -27.14
CA LEU A 408 -4.27 14.79 -26.57
C LEU A 408 -3.38 14.02 -27.56
N THR A 409 -2.11 14.41 -27.64
CA THR A 409 -1.13 13.80 -28.57
C THR A 409 -0.10 12.97 -27.82
N LEU A 410 0.05 11.70 -28.22
CA LEU A 410 0.98 10.73 -27.62
C LEU A 410 2.00 10.25 -28.65
N ASN A 411 3.29 10.38 -28.34
CA ASN A 411 4.37 9.92 -29.20
C ASN A 411 4.94 8.59 -28.71
N LEU A 412 4.85 7.57 -29.56
CA LEU A 412 5.35 6.22 -29.30
C LEU A 412 6.87 6.21 -29.30
N ILE A 413 7.42 5.56 -28.29
CA ILE A 413 8.81 5.14 -28.22
C ILE A 413 8.87 3.62 -28.10
N LYS A 414 9.91 3.00 -28.62
CA LYS A 414 10.17 1.58 -28.35
C LYS A 414 10.50 1.44 -26.86
N GLY A 415 9.84 0.51 -26.18
CA GLY A 415 10.12 0.28 -24.76
C GLY A 415 11.55 -0.19 -24.52
N ILE A 416 12.09 0.13 -23.35
CA ILE A 416 13.38 -0.36 -22.89
C ILE A 416 13.16 -1.74 -22.27
N PRO A 417 13.90 -2.78 -22.70
CA PRO A 417 13.79 -4.11 -22.13
C PRO A 417 14.33 -4.11 -20.70
N VAL A 418 13.49 -4.52 -19.75
CA VAL A 418 13.88 -4.84 -18.37
C VAL A 418 13.81 -6.34 -18.19
N ARG A 419 14.85 -6.93 -17.61
CA ARG A 419 14.95 -8.36 -17.31
C ARG A 419 14.83 -8.56 -15.81
N VAL A 420 13.85 -9.33 -15.36
CA VAL A 420 13.74 -9.72 -13.95
C VAL A 420 14.06 -11.21 -13.85
N ARG A 421 14.99 -11.55 -12.97
CA ARG A 421 15.34 -12.92 -12.60
C ARG A 421 14.81 -13.21 -11.20
N LEU A 422 14.15 -14.35 -11.06
CA LEU A 422 13.69 -14.89 -9.78
C LEU A 422 14.40 -16.22 -9.48
N THR A 423 14.95 -16.35 -8.28
CA THR A 423 15.56 -17.60 -7.81
C THR A 423 15.21 -17.91 -6.36
N ALA A 424 15.25 -19.18 -5.97
CA ALA A 424 14.98 -19.65 -4.62
C ALA A 424 16.07 -20.57 -4.05
N GLY A 425 16.23 -20.55 -2.72
CA GLY A 425 17.10 -21.45 -1.96
C GLY A 425 18.60 -21.16 -2.08
N ARG A 426 19.41 -21.83 -1.26
CA ARG A 426 20.88 -21.63 -1.19
C ARG A 426 21.60 -21.83 -2.53
N ASP A 427 21.06 -22.68 -3.41
CA ASP A 427 21.60 -22.95 -4.74
C ASP A 427 21.11 -21.97 -5.83
N ALA A 428 20.29 -20.97 -5.46
CA ALA A 428 19.66 -20.00 -6.36
C ALA A 428 18.96 -20.66 -7.56
N SER A 429 18.15 -21.70 -7.29
CA SER A 429 17.37 -22.42 -8.31
C SER A 429 16.36 -21.48 -8.97
N PRO A 430 16.19 -21.50 -10.32
CA PRO A 430 15.19 -20.68 -11.00
C PRO A 430 13.77 -20.89 -10.50
N MET A 431 13.00 -19.79 -10.34
CA MET A 431 11.57 -19.86 -10.01
C MET A 431 10.74 -19.68 -11.28
N GLN A 432 10.21 -20.78 -11.82
CA GLN A 432 9.31 -20.76 -12.98
C GLN A 432 7.89 -20.35 -12.58
N ASP A 433 7.16 -19.73 -13.52
CA ASP A 433 5.72 -19.40 -13.45
C ASP A 433 5.32 -18.53 -12.24
N VAL A 434 6.22 -17.66 -11.79
CA VAL A 434 5.92 -16.65 -10.76
C VAL A 434 5.54 -15.35 -11.46
N ARG A 435 4.40 -14.78 -11.06
CA ARG A 435 3.90 -13.51 -11.59
C ARG A 435 4.76 -12.34 -11.12
N VAL A 436 5.15 -11.48 -12.05
CA VAL A 436 5.92 -10.26 -11.80
C VAL A 436 5.20 -9.06 -12.36
N LEU A 437 4.89 -8.10 -11.49
CA LEU A 437 4.23 -6.84 -11.80
C LEU A 437 5.26 -5.71 -11.93
N PHE A 438 5.23 -5.03 -13.05
CA PHE A 438 6.05 -3.87 -13.40
C PHE A 438 5.19 -2.61 -13.30
N ARG A 439 5.63 -1.62 -12.51
CA ARG A 439 4.91 -0.36 -12.30
C ARG A 439 5.78 0.84 -12.62
N SER A 440 5.43 1.58 -13.67
CA SER A 440 5.97 2.91 -13.93
C SER A 440 5.02 3.93 -13.30
N ARG A 441 5.41 4.55 -12.18
CA ARG A 441 4.57 5.51 -11.44
C ARG A 441 4.67 6.91 -12.07
N HIS A 442 3.54 7.59 -12.15
CA HIS A 442 3.41 9.01 -12.52
C HIS A 442 2.74 9.77 -11.38
N SER A 443 3.30 10.90 -10.97
CA SER A 443 2.75 11.74 -9.89
C SER A 443 2.26 13.05 -10.50
N PHE A 444 1.02 13.43 -10.17
CA PHE A 444 0.39 14.63 -10.73
C PHE A 444 -0.48 15.35 -9.67
N THR A 445 -0.88 16.57 -10.00
CA THR A 445 -1.76 17.40 -9.17
C THR A 445 -3.05 17.74 -9.88
N TRP A 446 -4.12 17.99 -9.12
CA TRP A 446 -5.40 18.43 -9.65
C TRP A 446 -6.05 19.45 -8.72
N GLN A 447 -7.09 20.11 -9.20
CA GLN A 447 -7.94 20.98 -8.40
C GLN A 447 -9.25 20.26 -8.10
N GLU A 448 -9.68 20.28 -6.85
CA GLU A 448 -10.90 19.63 -6.40
C GLU A 448 -11.52 20.45 -5.27
N ASN A 449 -12.76 20.90 -5.45
CA ASN A 449 -13.47 21.78 -4.51
C ASN A 449 -12.65 23.03 -4.10
N GLY A 450 -11.93 23.62 -5.07
CA GLY A 450 -11.05 24.79 -4.86
C GLY A 450 -9.73 24.48 -4.15
N GLN A 451 -9.39 23.21 -3.93
CA GLN A 451 -8.15 22.80 -3.26
C GLN A 451 -7.23 22.02 -4.19
N LYS A 452 -5.94 22.37 -4.15
CA LYS A 452 -4.85 21.63 -4.82
C LYS A 452 -4.68 20.28 -4.14
N ARG A 453 -4.86 19.20 -4.88
CA ARG A 453 -4.66 17.80 -4.46
C ARG A 453 -3.50 17.18 -5.23
N SER A 454 -2.95 16.09 -4.72
CA SER A 454 -1.85 15.36 -5.35
C SER A 454 -1.96 13.86 -5.12
N GLY A 455 -1.41 13.09 -6.05
CA GLY A 455 -1.52 11.63 -6.05
C GLY A 455 -0.64 11.01 -7.12
N SER A 456 -0.62 9.67 -7.18
CA SER A 456 0.14 8.94 -8.19
C SER A 456 -0.62 7.73 -8.70
N LEU A 457 -0.74 7.66 -10.03
CA LEU A 457 -1.20 6.47 -10.75
C LEU A 457 0.00 5.82 -11.44
N ALA A 458 -0.18 4.59 -11.94
CA ALA A 458 0.87 3.86 -12.60
C ALA A 458 0.43 3.28 -13.94
N ARG A 459 1.39 3.12 -14.86
CA ARG A 459 1.31 2.15 -15.94
C ARG A 459 1.75 0.80 -15.38
N ASP A 460 0.76 -0.05 -15.14
CA ASP A 460 0.94 -1.43 -14.69
C ASP A 460 1.00 -2.38 -15.92
N SER A 461 2.00 -3.25 -15.93
CA SER A 461 2.16 -4.37 -16.86
C SER A 461 2.67 -5.58 -16.08
N ASP A 462 2.27 -6.80 -16.44
CA ASP A 462 2.76 -8.00 -15.76
C ASP A 462 3.00 -9.19 -16.69
N GLY A 463 3.73 -10.18 -16.19
CA GLY A 463 4.00 -11.44 -16.87
C GLY A 463 4.61 -12.46 -15.92
N ASN A 464 4.75 -13.70 -16.39
CA ASN A 464 5.24 -14.83 -15.59
C ASN A 464 6.67 -15.19 -16.01
N THR A 465 7.44 -15.80 -15.09
CA THR A 465 8.80 -16.25 -15.36
C THR A 465 8.87 -17.54 -16.19
N ASP A 466 9.84 -17.58 -17.11
CA ASP A 466 10.21 -18.76 -17.90
C ASP A 466 10.88 -19.86 -17.05
N ASP A 467 11.24 -20.98 -17.67
CA ASP A 467 11.93 -22.12 -17.04
C ASP A 467 13.32 -21.75 -16.49
N GLN A 468 13.91 -20.64 -16.95
CA GLN A 468 15.15 -20.06 -16.45
C GLN A 468 14.90 -19.02 -15.35
N GLY A 469 13.66 -18.89 -14.87
CA GLY A 469 13.24 -17.95 -13.83
C GLY A 469 13.28 -16.50 -14.29
N ILE A 470 13.19 -16.25 -15.60
CA ILE A 470 13.32 -14.91 -16.20
C ILE A 470 11.98 -14.45 -16.76
N VAL A 471 11.65 -13.20 -16.52
CA VAL A 471 10.59 -12.47 -17.25
C VAL A 471 11.19 -11.21 -17.85
N ARG A 472 10.68 -10.80 -19.02
CA ARG A 472 11.12 -9.61 -19.74
C ARG A 472 9.91 -8.71 -19.98
N MET A 473 10.07 -7.41 -19.79
CA MET A 473 9.01 -6.43 -20.01
C MET A 473 9.58 -5.18 -20.68
N MET A 474 8.79 -4.58 -21.57
CA MET A 474 9.13 -3.34 -22.26
C MET A 474 8.52 -2.16 -21.47
N VAL A 475 9.36 -1.19 -21.07
CA VAL A 475 8.95 -0.09 -20.18
C VAL A 475 9.52 1.26 -20.63
N PRO A 476 8.88 2.40 -20.28
CA PRO A 476 9.47 3.71 -20.54
C PRO A 476 10.69 3.97 -19.61
N PRO A 477 11.61 4.88 -19.98
CA PRO A 477 12.66 5.33 -19.08
C PRO A 477 12.07 6.03 -17.85
N GLY A 478 12.74 5.91 -16.70
CA GLY A 478 12.30 6.53 -15.44
C GLY A 478 12.25 5.55 -14.27
N GLU A 479 11.54 5.91 -13.20
CA GLU A 479 11.36 5.03 -12.04
C GLU A 479 10.49 3.82 -12.37
N LEU A 480 10.96 2.65 -11.94
CA LEU A 480 10.25 1.38 -12.06
C LEU A 480 10.23 0.68 -10.70
N GLU A 481 9.05 0.24 -10.30
CA GLU A 481 8.84 -0.66 -9.17
C GLU A 481 8.45 -2.05 -9.70
N VAL A 482 9.23 -3.07 -9.36
CA VAL A 482 8.99 -4.47 -9.71
C VAL A 482 8.55 -5.23 -8.47
N ASN A 483 7.49 -6.03 -8.60
CA ASN A 483 6.95 -6.86 -7.52
C ASN A 483 6.77 -8.30 -8.01
N ALA A 484 7.50 -9.26 -7.42
CA ALA A 484 7.23 -10.69 -7.60
C ALA A 484 6.15 -11.13 -6.60
N VAL A 485 5.20 -11.95 -7.05
CA VAL A 485 4.07 -12.42 -6.25
C VAL A 485 3.81 -13.90 -6.53
N SER A 486 3.95 -14.74 -5.50
CA SER A 486 3.39 -16.10 -5.44
C SER A 486 2.31 -16.19 -4.36
N LEU A 487 1.79 -17.40 -4.13
CA LEU A 487 0.85 -17.70 -3.05
C LEU A 487 1.44 -17.45 -1.65
N ASP A 488 2.72 -17.74 -1.48
CA ASP A 488 3.42 -17.83 -0.19
C ASP A 488 4.65 -16.90 -0.07
N TRP A 489 4.97 -16.15 -1.13
CA TRP A 489 6.12 -15.24 -1.17
C TRP A 489 5.85 -13.97 -1.97
N ARG A 490 6.40 -12.85 -1.51
CA ARG A 490 6.43 -11.57 -2.20
C ARG A 490 7.79 -10.90 -2.03
N ALA A 491 8.29 -10.30 -3.10
CA ALA A 491 9.45 -9.43 -3.05
C ALA A 491 9.23 -8.21 -3.94
N ASN A 492 9.81 -7.07 -3.57
CA ASN A 492 9.80 -5.88 -4.40
C ASN A 492 11.17 -5.22 -4.49
N GLN A 493 11.38 -4.47 -5.57
CA GLN A 493 12.56 -3.65 -5.78
C GLN A 493 12.20 -2.43 -6.63
N LYS A 494 12.82 -1.29 -6.32
CA LYS A 494 12.76 -0.08 -7.15
C LYS A 494 14.08 0.10 -7.89
N THR A 495 14.01 0.60 -9.13
CA THR A 495 15.16 0.96 -9.94
C THR A 495 14.84 2.15 -10.84
N VAL A 496 15.86 2.70 -11.51
CA VAL A 496 15.71 3.73 -12.55
C VAL A 496 16.13 3.13 -13.88
N VAL A 497 15.17 2.92 -14.78
CA VAL A 497 15.37 2.35 -16.11
C VAL A 497 16.00 3.40 -17.01
N LYS A 498 17.08 3.01 -17.71
CA LYS A 498 17.84 3.89 -18.60
C LYS A 498 18.02 3.25 -19.98
N PRO A 499 17.98 4.04 -21.07
CA PRO A 499 18.42 3.58 -22.39
C PRO A 499 19.84 3.01 -22.32
N ASP A 500 20.13 2.01 -23.15
CA ASP A 500 21.45 1.39 -23.35
C ASP A 500 22.12 0.80 -22.09
N ALA A 501 21.38 0.64 -21.00
CA ALA A 501 21.80 -0.08 -19.80
C ALA A 501 21.28 -1.53 -19.79
N ASP A 502 21.93 -2.41 -19.01
CA ASP A 502 21.59 -3.83 -18.90
C ASP A 502 20.21 -4.08 -18.25
N ASN A 503 19.76 -3.15 -17.39
CA ASN A 503 18.45 -3.14 -16.74
C ASN A 503 18.00 -4.51 -16.17
N GLU A 504 18.94 -5.32 -15.63
CA GLU A 504 18.63 -6.58 -14.94
C GLU A 504 18.32 -6.34 -13.45
N ILE A 505 17.27 -7.01 -12.96
CA ILE A 505 16.80 -7.00 -11.58
C ILE A 505 16.81 -8.46 -11.10
N HIS A 506 17.36 -8.73 -9.92
CA HIS A 506 17.38 -10.07 -9.33
C HIS A 506 16.67 -10.04 -7.98
N LEU A 507 15.51 -10.70 -7.90
CA LEU A 507 14.81 -10.94 -6.65
C LEU A 507 15.07 -12.40 -6.23
N HIS A 508 15.36 -12.61 -4.95
CA HIS A 508 15.74 -13.91 -4.42
C HIS A 508 14.90 -14.31 -3.20
N ARG A 509 14.37 -15.53 -3.21
CA ARG A 509 13.71 -16.17 -2.08
C ARG A 509 14.71 -17.04 -1.32
N GLU A 510 15.11 -16.63 -0.13
CA GLU A 510 16.15 -17.31 0.66
C GLU A 510 15.82 -18.79 0.97
N LEU A 511 14.54 -19.09 1.24
CA LEU A 511 14.05 -20.46 1.52
C LEU A 511 13.12 -20.97 0.41
N ASP A 512 13.60 -21.94 -0.37
CA ASP A 512 12.80 -22.70 -1.35
C ASP A 512 11.79 -23.64 -0.66
N LYS A 513 12.30 -24.39 0.33
CA LYS A 513 11.54 -25.40 1.09
C LYS A 513 11.30 -24.93 2.51
N ALA A 514 10.26 -25.47 3.12
CA ALA A 514 9.97 -25.20 4.52
C ALA A 514 11.09 -25.77 5.41
N VAL A 515 11.44 -25.03 6.46
CA VAL A 515 12.40 -25.44 7.50
C VAL A 515 11.63 -25.78 8.76
N ALA A 516 12.02 -26.88 9.41
CA ALA A 516 11.42 -27.31 10.67
C ALA A 516 11.98 -26.48 11.84
N VAL A 517 11.11 -25.71 12.49
CA VAL A 517 11.43 -24.89 13.66
C VAL A 517 10.98 -25.64 14.91
N ARG A 518 11.86 -25.72 15.89
CA ARG A 518 11.58 -26.31 17.21
C ARG A 518 11.72 -25.24 18.27
N GLY A 519 10.78 -25.19 19.21
CA GLY A 519 10.79 -24.24 20.30
C GLY A 519 10.44 -24.85 21.64
N MET A 520 10.81 -24.12 22.69
CA MET A 520 10.42 -24.39 24.06
C MET A 520 10.09 -23.10 24.81
N ILE A 521 9.10 -23.18 25.68
CA ILE A 521 8.79 -22.15 26.66
C ILE A 521 9.76 -22.32 27.85
N ILE A 522 10.37 -21.21 28.28
CA ILE A 522 11.14 -21.16 29.52
C ILE A 522 10.23 -20.55 30.60
N PRO A 523 9.91 -21.26 31.69
CA PRO A 523 9.03 -20.75 32.74
C PRO A 523 9.70 -19.61 33.51
N TRP A 524 8.90 -18.76 34.16
CA TRP A 524 9.42 -17.73 35.07
C TRP A 524 9.99 -18.33 36.37
N ASN A 525 9.35 -19.41 36.85
CA ASN A 525 9.77 -20.20 38.00
C ASN A 525 9.14 -21.60 37.90
N ASP A 526 9.54 -22.52 38.78
CA ASP A 526 9.10 -23.94 38.75
C ASP A 526 7.59 -24.16 39.02
N ALA A 527 6.83 -23.12 39.36
CA ALA A 527 5.38 -23.21 39.59
C ALA A 527 4.53 -22.90 38.34
N VAL A 528 5.14 -22.49 37.22
CA VAL A 528 4.42 -22.21 35.97
C VAL A 528 4.11 -23.51 35.24
N GLU A 529 2.82 -23.83 35.11
CA GLU A 529 2.37 -24.96 34.28
C GLU A 529 2.58 -24.66 32.79
N LEU A 530 3.15 -25.63 32.07
CA LEU A 530 3.56 -25.51 30.67
C LEU A 530 2.71 -26.36 29.72
N ASN A 531 1.97 -27.35 30.23
CA ASN A 531 1.04 -28.11 29.42
C ASN A 531 -0.09 -27.21 28.88
N ASP A 532 -0.44 -27.36 27.60
CA ASP A 532 -1.47 -26.57 26.93
C ASP A 532 -1.26 -25.04 26.94
N ALA A 533 -0.04 -24.55 27.18
CA ALA A 533 0.28 -23.15 26.94
C ALA A 533 0.09 -22.84 25.43
N SER A 534 -0.52 -21.69 25.13
CA SER A 534 -0.78 -21.28 23.74
C SER A 534 0.38 -20.48 23.18
N VAL A 535 0.86 -20.88 22.00
CA VAL A 535 1.91 -20.18 21.25
C VAL A 535 1.33 -19.69 19.93
N ARG A 536 1.43 -18.38 19.68
CA ARG A 536 0.98 -17.73 18.45
C ARG A 536 2.21 -17.17 17.73
N ILE A 537 2.38 -17.52 16.46
CA ILE A 537 3.57 -17.18 15.65
C ILE A 537 3.12 -16.57 14.33
N ALA A 538 3.86 -15.61 13.81
CA ALA A 538 3.68 -15.08 12.45
C ALA A 538 5.00 -14.67 11.80
N ALA A 539 5.05 -14.69 10.47
CA ALA A 539 6.10 -14.10 9.67
C ALA A 539 6.19 -12.58 9.88
N ILE A 540 7.42 -12.08 9.98
CA ILE A 540 7.76 -10.65 10.04
C ILE A 540 8.98 -10.31 9.16
N ASP A 541 9.25 -11.14 8.16
CA ASP A 541 10.28 -10.91 7.14
C ASP A 541 9.84 -9.91 6.05
N GLY A 542 8.54 -9.57 6.00
CA GLY A 542 7.94 -8.72 4.97
C GLY A 542 7.75 -9.39 3.62
N GLN A 543 8.10 -10.69 3.51
CA GLN A 543 8.09 -11.49 2.28
C GLN A 543 7.14 -12.68 2.33
N SER A 544 6.79 -13.18 3.52
CA SER A 544 6.03 -14.42 3.72
C SER A 544 4.75 -14.18 4.53
N GLY A 545 3.74 -15.02 4.32
CA GLY A 545 2.42 -14.91 4.96
C GLY A 545 2.16 -15.89 6.12
N ASP A 546 3.19 -16.63 6.54
CA ASP A 546 3.06 -17.77 7.46
C ASP A 546 2.54 -17.35 8.84
N GLU A 547 1.52 -18.04 9.35
CA GLU A 547 0.92 -17.83 10.68
C GLU A 547 0.58 -19.17 11.33
N PHE A 548 0.86 -19.30 12.63
CA PHE A 548 0.65 -20.54 13.38
C PHE A 548 -0.03 -20.26 14.74
N SER A 549 -0.83 -21.22 15.19
CA SER A 549 -1.45 -21.24 16.51
C SER A 549 -1.31 -22.64 17.10
N LEU A 550 -0.41 -22.79 18.05
CA LEU A 550 0.05 -24.07 18.60
C LEU A 550 -0.28 -24.19 20.09
N LYS A 551 -0.25 -25.43 20.57
CA LYS A 551 -0.27 -25.81 21.98
C LYS A 551 1.00 -26.57 22.32
N THR A 552 1.53 -26.34 23.51
CA THR A 552 2.73 -27.03 23.99
C THR A 552 2.42 -28.35 24.70
N ASP A 553 3.39 -29.27 24.66
CA ASP A 553 3.41 -30.43 25.54
C ASP A 553 3.69 -30.04 27.01
N SER A 554 3.65 -31.02 27.91
CA SER A 554 3.94 -30.83 29.34
C SER A 554 5.40 -30.42 29.64
N GLY A 555 6.29 -30.43 28.65
CA GLY A 555 7.65 -29.90 28.71
C GLY A 555 7.78 -28.50 28.12
N GLY A 556 6.66 -27.85 27.76
CA GLY A 556 6.63 -26.53 27.13
C GLY A 556 7.09 -26.51 25.67
N ARG A 557 7.15 -27.65 24.98
CA ARG A 557 7.73 -27.79 23.64
C ARG A 557 6.69 -27.63 22.54
N PHE A 558 7.13 -27.11 21.40
CA PHE A 558 6.33 -26.98 20.17
C PHE A 558 7.22 -27.08 18.93
N ASP A 559 6.64 -27.49 17.81
CA ASP A 559 7.29 -27.55 16.50
C ASP A 559 6.32 -27.23 15.36
N PHE A 560 6.87 -26.75 14.25
CA PHE A 560 6.15 -26.42 13.02
C PHE A 560 7.15 -26.28 11.85
N GLU A 561 6.66 -26.21 10.62
CA GLU A 561 7.46 -25.91 9.43
C GLU A 561 7.05 -24.57 8.84
N THR A 562 8.03 -23.78 8.36
CA THR A 562 7.80 -22.43 7.80
C THR A 562 8.72 -22.18 6.60
N LYS A 563 8.31 -21.30 5.68
CA LYS A 563 9.20 -20.76 4.64
C LYS A 563 9.59 -19.30 4.89
N ALA A 564 9.09 -18.69 5.97
CA ALA A 564 9.51 -17.36 6.39
C ALA A 564 10.96 -17.39 6.92
N THR A 565 11.71 -16.31 6.70
CA THR A 565 13.11 -16.19 7.19
C THR A 565 13.19 -15.54 8.57
N LYS A 566 12.11 -14.89 9.01
CA LYS A 566 12.01 -14.19 10.27
C LYS A 566 10.59 -14.28 10.83
N LEU A 567 10.49 -14.63 12.10
CA LEU A 567 9.21 -14.82 12.79
C LEU A 567 9.14 -13.97 14.05
N ALA A 568 7.92 -13.68 14.48
CA ALA A 568 7.60 -13.21 15.82
C ALA A 568 6.71 -14.25 16.50
N ALA A 569 6.94 -14.49 17.79
CA ALA A 569 6.13 -15.40 18.60
C ALA A 569 5.68 -14.72 19.90
N VAL A 570 4.47 -15.04 20.34
CA VAL A 570 3.93 -14.71 21.67
C VAL A 570 3.37 -15.99 22.29
N ALA A 571 3.76 -16.27 23.53
CA ALA A 571 3.27 -17.39 24.31
C ALA A 571 2.49 -16.91 25.54
N PHE A 572 1.46 -17.67 25.92
CA PHE A 572 0.73 -17.54 27.18
C PHE A 572 0.63 -18.92 27.84
N SER A 573 0.93 -18.99 29.13
CA SER A 573 0.51 -20.06 30.03
C SER A 573 -1.00 -20.35 29.91
N ALA A 574 -1.43 -21.57 30.24
CA ALA A 574 -2.83 -21.99 30.06
C ALA A 574 -3.83 -21.16 30.89
N ASP A 575 -3.43 -20.68 32.07
CA ASP A 575 -4.20 -19.79 32.95
C ASP A 575 -4.03 -18.29 32.63
N LYS A 576 -3.15 -17.97 31.66
CA LYS A 576 -2.73 -16.62 31.25
C LYS A 576 -2.06 -15.79 32.35
N GLN A 577 -1.66 -16.36 33.49
CA GLN A 577 -0.92 -15.59 34.51
C GLN A 577 0.48 -15.20 34.05
N PHE A 578 1.06 -15.98 33.14
CA PHE A 578 2.39 -15.76 32.56
C PHE A 578 2.36 -15.66 31.04
N ALA A 579 3.14 -14.74 30.47
CA ALA A 579 3.26 -14.52 29.03
C ALA A 579 4.68 -14.10 28.64
N GLY A 580 5.02 -14.23 27.36
CA GLY A 580 6.32 -13.81 26.82
C GLY A 580 6.30 -13.68 25.31
N SER A 581 7.23 -12.90 24.74
CA SER A 581 7.36 -12.68 23.31
C SER A 581 8.81 -12.73 22.84
N VAL A 582 9.04 -13.16 21.60
CA VAL A 582 10.38 -13.19 20.98
C VAL A 582 10.33 -12.91 19.48
N VAL A 583 11.38 -12.26 18.97
CA VAL A 583 11.69 -12.13 17.54
C VAL A 583 12.71 -13.21 17.19
N ILE A 584 12.36 -14.11 16.29
CA ILE A 584 13.17 -15.26 15.86
C ILE A 584 13.85 -14.89 14.54
N LYS A 585 15.18 -14.86 14.54
CA LYS A 585 16.03 -14.48 13.39
C LYS A 585 16.95 -15.61 12.89
N ASP A 586 17.12 -16.65 13.71
CA ASP A 586 17.86 -17.86 13.38
C ASP A 586 16.89 -19.02 13.61
N LEU A 587 16.58 -19.74 12.54
CA LEU A 587 15.62 -20.85 12.52
C LEU A 587 16.32 -22.21 12.67
N GLU A 588 17.65 -22.25 12.61
CA GLU A 588 18.44 -23.47 12.85
C GLU A 588 18.64 -23.71 14.36
N GLN A 589 18.49 -22.67 15.19
CA GLN A 589 18.59 -22.76 16.66
C GLN A 589 17.22 -23.02 17.33
N PRO A 590 17.19 -23.78 18.45
CA PRO A 590 15.97 -23.95 19.24
C PRO A 590 15.42 -22.61 19.76
N VAL A 591 14.17 -22.30 19.42
CA VAL A 591 13.48 -21.09 19.87
C VAL A 591 13.23 -21.17 21.38
N GLN A 592 13.56 -20.12 22.12
CA GLN A 592 13.26 -20.01 23.55
C GLN A 592 12.34 -18.82 23.80
N ILE A 593 11.18 -19.07 24.42
CA ILE A 593 10.23 -18.03 24.83
C ILE A 593 10.23 -17.94 26.35
N GLN A 594 10.93 -16.96 26.91
CA GLN A 594 10.90 -16.70 28.35
C GLN A 594 9.56 -16.11 28.76
N LEU A 595 8.87 -16.78 29.68
CA LEU A 595 7.67 -16.24 30.32
C LEU A 595 8.03 -15.30 31.47
N TYR A 596 7.16 -14.32 31.65
CA TYR A 596 7.14 -13.36 32.75
C TYR A 596 5.73 -13.30 33.34
N PRO A 597 5.54 -12.91 34.61
CA PRO A 597 4.23 -12.60 35.15
C PRO A 597 3.55 -11.54 34.28
N THR A 598 2.29 -11.75 33.96
CA THR A 598 1.46 -10.74 33.29
C THR A 598 1.06 -9.63 34.27
N LYS A 599 0.64 -8.49 33.71
CA LYS A 599 0.23 -7.31 34.47
C LYS A 599 -1.17 -6.86 34.06
N SER A 600 -1.77 -6.04 34.94
CA SER A 600 -2.96 -5.27 34.63
C SER A 600 -2.56 -3.85 34.23
N PHE A 601 -3.29 -3.25 33.30
CA PHE A 601 -3.21 -1.82 32.98
C PHE A 601 -4.57 -1.17 33.18
N ARG A 602 -4.59 0.08 33.64
CA ARG A 602 -5.82 0.81 34.00
C ARG A 602 -5.74 2.23 33.47
N GLY A 603 -6.86 2.76 33.02
CA GLY A 603 -6.96 4.15 32.65
C GLY A 603 -8.38 4.68 32.73
N GLN A 604 -8.50 5.98 32.48
CA GLN A 604 -9.75 6.73 32.49
C GLN A 604 -9.83 7.59 31.23
N ILE A 605 -10.97 7.59 30.56
CA ILE A 605 -11.27 8.46 29.42
C ILE A 605 -12.21 9.58 29.85
N LEU A 606 -11.78 10.81 29.60
CA LEU A 606 -12.57 12.03 29.76
C LEU A 606 -12.75 12.73 28.40
N ASP A 607 -13.76 13.58 28.27
CA ASP A 607 -13.93 14.49 27.12
C ASP A 607 -13.06 15.77 27.26
N GLY A 608 -13.20 16.70 26.31
CA GLY A 608 -12.49 17.98 26.30
C GLY A 608 -12.89 18.90 27.47
N GLN A 609 -14.11 18.71 27.99
CA GLN A 609 -14.68 19.39 29.15
C GLN A 609 -14.30 18.69 30.48
N GLY A 610 -13.54 17.59 30.42
CA GLY A 610 -13.09 16.81 31.57
C GLY A 610 -14.17 15.92 32.19
N GLN A 611 -15.29 15.68 31.52
CA GLN A 611 -16.34 14.76 31.97
C GLN A 611 -16.01 13.32 31.57
N PRO A 612 -16.38 12.29 32.37
CA PRO A 612 -16.13 10.90 32.00
C PRO A 612 -16.90 10.42 30.76
N VAL A 613 -16.20 9.72 29.87
CA VAL A 613 -16.81 9.12 28.67
C VAL A 613 -17.15 7.66 28.96
N ALA A 614 -18.43 7.38 29.23
CA ALA A 614 -18.93 6.05 29.57
C ALA A 614 -19.34 5.23 28.33
N SER A 615 -19.32 3.89 28.46
CA SER A 615 -19.71 2.95 27.40
C SER A 615 -18.88 3.04 26.10
N HIS A 616 -17.64 3.53 26.20
CA HIS A 616 -16.76 3.81 25.07
C HIS A 616 -15.73 2.67 24.87
N PRO A 617 -15.50 2.17 23.65
CA PRO A 617 -14.59 1.06 23.41
C PRO A 617 -13.11 1.48 23.48
N VAL A 618 -12.33 0.67 24.18
CA VAL A 618 -10.87 0.79 24.32
C VAL A 618 -10.24 -0.55 23.97
N ARG A 619 -9.19 -0.54 23.15
CA ARG A 619 -8.56 -1.74 22.59
C ARG A 619 -7.07 -1.74 22.88
N ALA A 620 -6.58 -2.82 23.49
CA ALA A 620 -5.16 -3.11 23.66
C ALA A 620 -4.69 -4.12 22.61
N SER A 621 -3.68 -3.76 21.82
CA SER A 621 -3.08 -4.62 20.80
C SER A 621 -1.63 -4.94 21.14
N ILE A 622 -1.37 -6.21 21.44
CA ILE A 622 -0.02 -6.71 21.67
C ILE A 622 0.72 -6.73 20.32
N ARG A 623 1.88 -6.08 20.27
CA ARG A 623 2.72 -5.90 19.09
C ARG A 623 4.10 -6.52 19.31
N VAL A 624 4.57 -7.26 18.32
CA VAL A 624 5.96 -7.73 18.25
C VAL A 624 6.54 -7.32 16.89
N SER A 625 7.63 -6.56 16.91
CA SER A 625 8.36 -6.17 15.70
C SER A 625 9.87 -6.19 15.99
N ASP A 626 10.69 -6.21 14.94
CA ASP A 626 12.14 -6.08 15.05
C ASP A 626 12.64 -4.65 14.74
N GLY A 627 11.73 -3.69 14.68
CA GLY A 627 12.00 -2.30 14.32
C GLY A 627 12.20 -2.03 12.83
N THR A 628 12.09 -3.04 11.94
CA THR A 628 12.15 -2.82 10.49
C THR A 628 10.88 -2.12 9.99
N ALA A 629 11.03 -1.24 8.98
CA ALA A 629 9.90 -0.54 8.37
C ALA A 629 8.92 -1.53 7.71
N MET A 630 7.64 -1.14 7.58
CA MET A 630 6.65 -1.99 6.91
C MET A 630 7.06 -2.27 5.46
N GLY A 631 7.22 -3.55 5.15
CA GLY A 631 7.45 -4.05 3.79
C GLY A 631 6.22 -3.89 2.91
N GLY A 632 6.41 -3.87 1.59
CA GLY A 632 5.33 -3.61 0.63
C GLY A 632 4.44 -4.81 0.29
N GLY A 633 4.73 -6.00 0.82
CA GLY A 633 4.07 -7.26 0.42
C GLY A 633 3.33 -7.98 1.56
N PHE A 634 4.02 -8.19 2.68
CA PHE A 634 3.54 -8.85 3.90
C PHE A 634 3.98 -8.09 5.17
N PRO A 635 3.43 -8.41 6.36
CA PRO A 635 3.79 -7.71 7.60
C PRO A 635 5.28 -7.84 7.97
N THR A 636 5.84 -6.78 8.55
CA THR A 636 7.11 -6.81 9.32
C THR A 636 6.87 -6.64 10.83
N THR A 637 5.61 -6.80 11.23
CA THR A 637 5.12 -6.63 12.60
C THR A 637 4.00 -7.64 12.81
N PHE A 638 4.06 -8.37 13.91
CA PHE A 638 3.03 -9.28 14.34
C PHE A 638 2.12 -8.61 15.37
N PHE A 639 0.81 -8.68 15.15
CA PHE A 639 -0.20 -8.28 16.11
C PHE A 639 -1.03 -9.49 16.52
N LEU A 640 -1.28 -9.63 17.83
CA LEU A 640 -2.34 -10.50 18.31
C LEU A 640 -3.71 -9.82 18.11
N PRO A 641 -4.82 -10.60 18.07
CA PRO A 641 -6.16 -10.04 18.16
C PRO A 641 -6.27 -9.09 19.35
N SER A 642 -6.88 -7.93 19.13
CA SER A 642 -6.97 -6.90 20.17
C SER A 642 -7.87 -7.36 21.31
N ILE A 643 -7.46 -7.04 22.54
CA ILE A 643 -8.31 -7.17 23.71
C ILE A 643 -9.17 -5.90 23.75
N GLU A 644 -10.48 -6.05 23.57
CA GLU A 644 -11.43 -4.93 23.70
C GLU A 644 -12.03 -4.90 25.10
N GLN A 645 -12.22 -3.68 25.61
CA GLN A 645 -12.90 -3.35 26.86
C GLN A 645 -13.77 -2.12 26.63
N VAL A 646 -14.74 -1.91 27.50
CA VAL A 646 -15.68 -0.77 27.43
C VAL A 646 -15.56 0.03 28.73
N THR A 647 -15.56 1.36 28.63
CA THR A 647 -15.45 2.23 29.80
C THR A 647 -16.69 2.18 30.71
N ASP A 648 -16.46 2.23 32.02
CA ASP A 648 -17.54 2.32 33.01
C ASP A 648 -18.17 3.73 33.10
N GLN A 649 -19.10 3.91 34.05
CA GLN A 649 -19.80 5.20 34.29
C GLN A 649 -18.87 6.31 34.80
N GLN A 650 -17.63 5.99 35.18
CA GLN A 650 -16.57 6.92 35.55
C GLN A 650 -15.52 7.02 34.43
N GLY A 651 -15.80 6.51 33.23
CA GLY A 651 -14.89 6.53 32.08
C GLY A 651 -13.72 5.56 32.21
N ARG A 652 -13.69 4.69 33.22
CA ARG A 652 -12.55 3.83 33.51
C ARG A 652 -12.58 2.52 32.74
N TYR A 653 -11.39 2.05 32.37
CA TYR A 653 -11.18 0.76 31.73
C TYR A 653 -10.01 0.01 32.40
N ARG A 654 -10.01 -1.31 32.27
CA ARG A 654 -8.97 -2.19 32.81
C ARG A 654 -8.69 -3.32 31.83
N PHE A 655 -7.42 -3.50 31.50
CA PHE A 655 -6.92 -4.71 30.84
C PHE A 655 -6.22 -5.59 31.86
N ASP A 656 -6.41 -6.90 31.75
CA ASP A 656 -5.75 -7.92 32.56
C ASP A 656 -4.99 -8.90 31.66
N ALA A 657 -4.06 -9.65 32.25
CA ALA A 657 -3.20 -10.61 31.55
C ALA A 657 -2.38 -10.00 30.39
N LEU A 658 -1.93 -8.75 30.52
CA LEU A 658 -1.04 -8.12 29.54
C LEU A 658 0.40 -8.65 29.68
N PRO A 659 1.10 -8.96 28.58
CA PRO A 659 2.47 -9.44 28.62
C PRO A 659 3.46 -8.36 29.06
N CYS A 660 4.45 -8.77 29.86
CA CYS A 660 5.62 -7.95 30.16
C CYS A 660 6.70 -8.11 29.08
N LYS A 661 7.53 -7.07 28.93
CA LYS A 661 8.60 -6.96 27.93
C LYS A 661 8.12 -7.07 26.47
N THR A 662 6.87 -6.68 26.21
CA THR A 662 6.25 -6.63 24.88
C THR A 662 5.62 -5.25 24.68
N GLU A 663 5.65 -4.73 23.46
CA GLU A 663 4.98 -3.48 23.09
C GLU A 663 3.46 -3.69 23.03
N ILE A 664 2.68 -2.78 23.63
CA ILE A 664 1.21 -2.84 23.62
C ILE A 664 0.67 -1.47 23.22
N LEU A 665 -0.03 -1.39 22.09
CA LEU A 665 -0.70 -0.17 21.64
C LEU A 665 -2.09 -0.10 22.26
N VAL A 666 -2.42 0.99 22.93
CA VAL A 666 -3.75 1.26 23.48
C VAL A 666 -4.43 2.33 22.63
N ARG A 667 -5.64 2.03 22.16
CA ARG A 667 -6.39 2.85 21.20
C ARG A 667 -7.88 2.85 21.50
N THR A 668 -8.57 3.89 21.05
CA THR A 668 -10.01 4.11 21.27
C THR A 668 -10.63 4.76 20.04
N ASP A 669 -11.95 4.68 19.90
CA ASP A 669 -12.67 5.34 18.80
C ASP A 669 -12.75 6.86 19.08
N PRO A 670 -12.76 7.74 18.06
CA PRO A 670 -12.96 9.17 18.28
C PRO A 670 -14.41 9.46 18.71
N LEU A 671 -14.63 10.58 19.39
CA LEU A 671 -15.95 10.95 19.96
C LEU A 671 -16.98 11.39 18.91
N ASP A 672 -16.53 11.74 17.71
CA ASP A 672 -17.37 12.04 16.54
C ASP A 672 -17.77 10.77 15.76
N HIS A 673 -17.26 9.61 16.15
CA HIS A 673 -17.59 8.30 15.58
C HIS A 673 -17.29 8.15 14.07
N GLY A 674 -16.22 8.80 13.58
CA GLY A 674 -15.72 8.61 12.21
C GLY A 674 -15.51 7.12 11.86
N PRO A 675 -16.11 6.59 10.76
CA PRO A 675 -16.05 5.17 10.45
C PRO A 675 -14.64 4.71 10.07
N ASN A 676 -14.14 3.69 10.77
CA ASN A 676 -12.77 3.14 10.69
C ASN A 676 -11.65 4.07 11.22
N GLU A 677 -12.00 5.16 11.91
CA GLU A 677 -11.00 6.00 12.58
C GLU A 677 -10.69 5.48 13.98
N PHE A 678 -9.41 5.42 14.33
CA PHE A 678 -8.94 5.02 15.66
C PHE A 678 -7.93 6.03 16.16
N ARG A 679 -8.12 6.51 17.40
CA ARG A 679 -7.15 7.36 18.08
C ARG A 679 -6.25 6.50 18.96
N SER A 680 -4.94 6.53 18.70
CA SER A 680 -3.94 6.01 19.65
C SER A 680 -3.98 6.88 20.91
N ILE A 681 -4.07 6.25 22.08
CA ILE A 681 -4.08 6.95 23.36
C ILE A 681 -2.84 6.67 24.21
N ASP A 682 -2.22 5.50 24.05
CA ASP A 682 -0.98 5.15 24.74
C ASP A 682 -0.19 4.05 23.99
N THR A 683 1.11 3.91 24.26
CA THR A 683 1.94 2.76 23.86
C THR A 683 2.79 2.33 25.05
N ILE A 684 2.43 1.21 25.67
CA ILE A 684 2.96 0.78 26.96
C ILE A 684 3.94 -0.39 26.84
N TYR A 685 4.91 -0.46 27.76
CA TYR A 685 5.90 -1.53 27.88
C TYR A 685 6.12 -1.89 29.36
N LEU A 686 5.39 -2.92 29.80
CA LEU A 686 5.34 -3.32 31.21
C LEU A 686 6.53 -4.20 31.60
N LEU A 687 7.12 -3.98 32.77
CA LEU A 687 8.12 -4.88 33.37
C LEU A 687 7.49 -5.81 34.43
N PRO A 688 8.11 -6.96 34.75
CA PRO A 688 7.61 -7.90 35.78
C PRO A 688 7.42 -7.25 37.15
N ASP A 689 8.22 -6.25 37.47
CA ASP A 689 8.22 -5.53 38.74
C ASP A 689 7.55 -4.14 38.64
N ASP A 690 6.95 -3.79 37.48
CA ASP A 690 6.22 -2.53 37.32
C ASP A 690 4.95 -2.52 38.20
N GLU A 691 4.76 -1.43 38.93
CA GLU A 691 3.44 -0.95 39.35
C GLU A 691 3.10 0.29 38.51
N ARG A 692 1.90 0.33 37.93
CA ARG A 692 1.43 1.45 37.08
C ARG A 692 0.22 2.10 37.72
N GLU A 693 0.25 3.42 37.77
CA GLU A 693 -0.90 4.24 38.17
C GLU A 693 -1.97 4.27 37.05
N GLU A 694 -3.15 4.83 37.37
CA GLU A 694 -4.26 4.97 36.42
C GLU A 694 -3.99 6.10 35.43
N VAL A 695 -3.88 5.77 34.13
CA VAL A 695 -3.60 6.76 33.07
C VAL A 695 -4.88 7.49 32.67
N VAL A 696 -4.90 8.82 32.80
CA VAL A 696 -6.05 9.66 32.43
C VAL A 696 -5.85 10.27 31.04
N THR A 697 -6.70 9.88 30.09
CA THR A 697 -6.72 10.40 28.70
C THR A 697 -7.89 11.37 28.50
N ARG A 698 -7.65 12.49 27.80
CA ARG A 698 -8.73 13.40 27.35
C ARG A 698 -8.94 13.33 25.84
N LEU A 699 -10.20 13.19 25.41
CA LEU A 699 -10.62 13.10 24.01
C LEU A 699 -11.36 14.39 23.60
N GLY A 700 -11.06 14.90 22.42
CA GLY A 700 -11.55 16.19 21.91
C GLY A 700 -10.50 17.30 21.91
N THR A 701 -10.80 18.40 21.24
CA THR A 701 -10.00 19.63 21.20
C THR A 701 -10.46 20.59 22.28
N THR A 702 -9.59 20.87 23.26
CA THR A 702 -9.57 22.17 23.96
C THR A 702 -8.27 22.31 24.77
N GLU A 703 -7.35 23.16 24.30
CA GLU A 703 -6.83 24.15 25.24
C GLU A 703 -8.04 25.01 25.60
N SER A 704 -8.39 25.07 26.89
CA SER A 704 -9.49 25.95 27.31
C SER A 704 -9.17 27.41 26.93
N GLN A 705 -10.17 28.24 26.64
CA GLN A 705 -9.94 29.68 26.39
C GLN A 705 -9.19 30.39 27.53
N ALA A 706 -9.21 29.83 28.75
CA ALA A 706 -8.45 30.31 29.89
C ALA A 706 -6.94 29.97 29.85
N GLN A 707 -6.49 29.12 28.92
CA GLN A 707 -5.09 28.67 28.75
C GLN A 707 -4.45 29.11 27.43
N GLN A 708 -5.20 29.72 26.50
CA GLN A 708 -4.62 30.24 25.26
C GLN A 708 -3.58 31.32 25.58
N LYS A 709 -2.36 31.07 25.13
CA LYS A 709 -1.22 31.99 25.25
C LYS A 709 -1.49 33.26 24.46
N THR A 710 -1.26 34.40 25.09
CA THR A 710 -1.35 35.71 24.44
C THR A 710 -0.38 35.79 23.26
N LEU A 711 -0.64 36.70 22.33
CA LEU A 711 0.21 36.93 21.16
C LEU A 711 1.64 37.32 21.56
N ALA A 712 1.82 37.98 22.71
CA ALA A 712 3.13 38.28 23.28
C ALA A 712 3.89 37.01 23.72
N GLU A 713 3.21 36.09 24.42
CA GLU A 713 3.79 34.80 24.85
C GLU A 713 4.08 33.90 23.64
N ARG A 714 3.17 33.84 22.67
CA ARG A 714 3.37 33.14 21.39
C ARG A 714 4.59 33.68 20.66
N PHE A 715 4.73 35.01 20.56
CA PHE A 715 5.90 35.66 19.95
C PHE A 715 7.20 35.29 20.67
N GLN A 716 7.25 35.40 22.00
CA GLN A 716 8.46 35.06 22.77
C GLN A 716 8.85 33.57 22.66
N ILE A 717 7.87 32.67 22.63
CA ILE A 717 8.12 31.23 22.45
C ILE A 717 8.69 30.94 21.06
N THR A 718 8.09 31.51 20.00
CA THR A 718 8.62 31.38 18.63
C THR A 718 10.01 32.00 18.51
N GLN A 719 10.29 33.12 19.18
CA GLN A 719 11.60 33.75 19.17
C GLN A 719 12.67 32.86 19.82
N ARG A 720 12.35 32.23 20.97
CA ARG A 720 13.25 31.25 21.63
C ARG A 720 13.48 30.02 20.74
N ASP A 721 12.46 29.53 20.05
CA ASP A 721 12.60 28.41 19.11
C ASP A 721 13.48 28.77 17.90
N CYS A 722 13.35 30.00 17.40
CA CYS A 722 14.22 30.54 16.36
C CYS A 722 15.68 30.59 16.80
N GLU A 723 15.96 31.08 18.01
CA GLU A 723 17.30 31.08 18.59
C GLU A 723 17.87 29.65 18.70
N LEU A 724 17.14 28.75 19.38
CA LEU A 724 17.55 27.35 19.59
C LEU A 724 17.71 26.53 18.31
N GLY A 725 17.05 26.95 17.23
CA GLY A 725 17.09 26.29 15.92
C GLY A 725 17.91 27.00 14.85
N ASN A 726 18.46 28.19 15.12
CA ASN A 726 19.00 29.12 14.13
C ASN A 726 17.98 29.43 12.98
N TYR A 727 16.70 29.53 13.29
CA TYR A 727 15.67 29.99 12.35
C TYR A 727 15.46 31.52 12.47
N ARG A 728 14.64 32.07 11.58
CA ARG A 728 14.13 33.45 11.65
C ARG A 728 12.65 33.42 12.01
N GLN A 729 12.16 34.38 12.77
CA GLN A 729 10.72 34.47 13.02
C GLN A 729 10.08 35.30 11.89
N MET A 730 9.00 34.79 11.32
CA MET A 730 8.18 35.52 10.34
C MET A 730 6.78 35.70 10.93
N VAL A 731 6.40 36.93 11.23
CA VAL A 731 5.03 37.26 11.64
C VAL A 731 4.23 37.54 10.38
N ILE A 732 3.09 36.86 10.23
CA ILE A 732 2.15 37.01 9.13
C ILE A 732 0.83 37.48 9.73
N VAL A 733 0.43 38.73 9.45
CA VAL A 733 -0.88 39.26 9.82
C VAL A 733 -1.77 39.22 8.58
N ALA A 734 -2.83 38.42 8.63
CA ALA A 734 -3.66 38.10 7.48
C ALA A 734 -5.07 37.71 7.94
N ASP A 735 -6.09 38.11 7.18
CA ASP A 735 -7.44 37.56 7.31
C ASP A 735 -7.54 36.27 6.49
N THR A 736 -7.30 35.13 7.14
CA THR A 736 -7.28 33.81 6.47
C THR A 736 -8.65 33.18 6.25
N ASP A 737 -9.73 33.86 6.65
CA ASP A 737 -11.09 33.47 6.27
C ASP A 737 -11.43 33.93 4.84
N ASP A 738 -10.68 34.91 4.30
CA ASP A 738 -10.66 35.21 2.87
C ASP A 738 -9.86 34.12 2.11
N PRO A 739 -10.48 33.38 1.17
CA PRO A 739 -9.81 32.28 0.46
C PRO A 739 -8.63 32.72 -0.40
N THR A 740 -8.65 33.94 -0.94
CA THR A 740 -7.58 34.50 -1.78
C THR A 740 -6.36 34.83 -0.91
N VAL A 741 -6.59 35.49 0.22
CA VAL A 741 -5.54 35.76 1.22
C VAL A 741 -4.95 34.45 1.74
N LYS A 742 -5.79 33.46 2.04
CA LYS A 742 -5.34 32.14 2.48
C LYS A 742 -4.48 31.44 1.41
N ALA A 743 -4.92 31.44 0.14
CA ALA A 743 -4.16 30.86 -0.96
C ALA A 743 -2.80 31.54 -1.13
N PHE A 744 -2.73 32.88 -1.05
CA PHE A 744 -1.48 33.62 -1.07
C PHE A 744 -0.55 33.24 0.09
N VAL A 745 -1.05 33.16 1.32
CA VAL A 745 -0.23 32.77 2.48
C VAL A 745 0.29 31.33 2.35
N ASP A 746 -0.56 30.40 1.93
CA ASP A 746 -0.20 28.98 1.77
C ASP A 746 0.85 28.78 0.65
N ASP A 747 0.67 29.40 -0.53
CA ASP A 747 1.57 29.25 -1.67
C ASP A 747 2.82 30.14 -1.55
N ALA A 748 2.65 31.44 -1.30
CA ALA A 748 3.75 32.41 -1.33
C ALA A 748 4.66 32.33 -0.08
N LEU A 749 4.09 32.10 1.11
CA LEU A 749 4.77 32.25 2.40
C LEU A 749 4.98 30.93 3.19
N LEU A 750 4.43 29.81 2.73
CA LEU A 750 4.55 28.50 3.39
C LEU A 750 5.06 27.36 2.49
N ASP A 751 4.75 27.36 1.18
CA ASP A 751 5.08 26.23 0.28
C ASP A 751 6.60 26.05 0.06
N TYR A 752 7.14 25.01 0.70
CA TYR A 752 8.52 24.56 0.54
C TYR A 752 8.86 24.07 -0.87
N SER A 753 7.90 23.51 -1.60
CA SER A 753 8.10 23.01 -2.97
C SER A 753 8.29 24.16 -3.97
N ARG A 754 7.68 25.32 -3.69
CA ARG A 754 7.83 26.57 -4.43
C ARG A 754 9.13 27.28 -4.04
N GLN A 755 9.35 27.50 -2.74
CA GLN A 755 10.49 28.25 -2.21
C GLN A 755 11.17 27.53 -1.04
N GLN A 756 12.24 26.80 -1.33
CA GLN A 756 12.91 25.96 -0.31
C GLN A 756 13.40 26.73 0.92
N LYS A 757 13.86 27.98 0.75
CA LYS A 757 14.39 28.79 1.86
C LYS A 757 13.35 29.22 2.90
N VAL A 758 12.06 29.08 2.59
CA VAL A 758 10.97 29.29 3.56
C VAL A 758 11.15 28.42 4.82
N THR A 759 11.82 27.27 4.69
CA THR A 759 12.21 26.37 5.81
C THR A 759 13.14 26.99 6.84
N SER A 760 13.75 28.13 6.53
CA SER A 760 14.56 28.86 7.50
C SER A 760 13.76 29.78 8.40
N PHE A 761 12.45 29.89 8.17
CA PHE A 761 11.53 30.70 8.97
C PHE A 761 10.56 29.83 9.78
N ILE A 762 10.27 30.25 11.02
CA ILE A 762 9.12 29.80 11.80
C ILE A 762 8.05 30.89 11.72
N GLN A 763 6.88 30.55 11.19
CA GLN A 763 5.77 31.47 10.99
C GLN A 763 4.94 31.62 12.27
N LEU A 764 4.62 32.87 12.63
CA LEU A 764 3.61 33.23 13.62
C LEU A 764 2.46 33.94 12.89
N HIS A 765 1.36 33.21 12.71
CA HIS A 765 0.14 33.74 12.12
C HIS A 765 -0.64 34.56 13.15
N VAL A 766 -1.21 35.69 12.70
CA VAL A 766 -2.05 36.59 13.49
C VAL A 766 -3.28 36.93 12.66
N THR A 767 -4.45 36.52 13.12
CA THR A 767 -5.73 36.78 12.46
C THR A 767 -6.44 38.01 13.08
N PRO A 768 -7.53 38.51 12.47
CA PRO A 768 -8.40 39.50 13.12
C PRO A 768 -8.89 39.04 14.50
N ASP A 769 -9.32 37.78 14.63
CA ASP A 769 -9.77 37.16 15.89
C ASP A 769 -8.71 37.19 17.00
N ASP A 770 -7.43 36.98 16.66
CA ASP A 770 -6.32 37.10 17.62
C ASP A 770 -6.25 38.50 18.25
N LEU A 771 -6.75 39.53 17.55
CA LEU A 771 -6.73 40.93 17.97
C LEU A 771 -8.02 41.40 18.64
N ASP A 772 -9.01 40.51 18.84
CA ASP A 772 -10.18 40.79 19.68
C ASP A 772 -9.83 40.80 21.18
N ASP A 773 -8.82 40.05 21.60
CA ASP A 773 -8.24 40.20 22.93
C ASP A 773 -7.50 41.55 23.06
N PRO A 774 -7.90 42.44 23.99
CA PRO A 774 -7.23 43.73 24.20
C PRO A 774 -5.75 43.62 24.54
N ARG A 775 -5.29 42.49 25.11
CA ARG A 775 -3.88 42.21 25.41
C ARG A 775 -3.08 42.02 24.13
N ASN A 776 -3.62 41.23 23.19
CA ASN A 776 -3.00 40.93 21.91
C ASN A 776 -3.00 42.17 21.00
N ARG A 777 -4.12 42.92 20.97
CA ARG A 777 -4.23 44.19 20.27
C ARG A 777 -3.17 45.19 20.72
N LYS A 778 -3.03 45.40 22.03
CA LYS A 778 -2.02 46.28 22.61
C LYS A 778 -0.59 45.84 22.27
N PHE A 779 -0.31 44.54 22.22
CA PHE A 779 0.99 44.03 21.79
C PHE A 779 1.24 44.26 20.30
N SER A 780 0.24 44.02 19.45
CA SER A 780 0.29 44.32 18.00
C SER A 780 0.59 45.80 17.73
N GLU A 781 -0.08 46.71 18.46
CA GLU A 781 0.18 48.16 18.44
C GLU A 781 1.63 48.50 18.86
N GLN A 782 2.15 47.86 19.91
CA GLN A 782 3.53 48.04 20.37
C GLN A 782 4.57 47.59 19.34
N MET A 783 4.30 46.46 18.67
CA MET A 783 5.13 45.92 17.57
C MET A 783 4.94 46.67 16.25
N LYS A 784 3.95 47.59 16.20
CA LYS A 784 3.54 48.36 15.02
C LYS A 784 3.13 47.44 13.86
N TRP A 785 2.41 46.37 14.17
CA TRP A 785 1.76 45.56 13.14
C TRP A 785 0.41 46.21 12.78
N PRO A 786 0.10 46.38 11.50
CA PRO A 786 -1.14 47.00 11.07
C PRO A 786 -2.32 46.04 11.27
N THR A 787 -3.52 46.59 11.47
CA THR A 787 -4.74 45.86 11.12
C THR A 787 -4.79 45.77 9.60
N VAL A 788 -4.90 44.57 9.06
CA VAL A 788 -5.05 44.33 7.62
C VAL A 788 -6.52 44.46 7.21
N SER A 789 -6.75 44.90 5.98
CA SER A 789 -8.05 44.83 5.31
C SER A 789 -8.15 43.54 4.50
N GLN A 790 -9.36 43.23 4.02
CA GLN A 790 -9.57 42.17 3.03
C GLN A 790 -8.59 42.29 1.85
N GLY A 791 -8.11 41.15 1.33
CA GLY A 791 -7.13 41.08 0.24
C GLY A 791 -5.68 41.41 0.61
N VAL A 792 -5.38 41.85 1.85
CA VAL A 792 -4.05 42.38 2.21
C VAL A 792 -3.34 41.50 3.24
N VAL A 793 -2.05 41.21 3.01
CA VAL A 793 -1.18 40.43 3.90
C VAL A 793 0.01 41.26 4.34
N PHE A 794 0.18 41.41 5.66
CA PHE A 794 1.37 42.03 6.25
C PHE A 794 2.35 40.96 6.72
N VAL A 795 3.64 41.13 6.38
CA VAL A 795 4.72 40.24 6.81
C VAL A 795 5.81 41.04 7.50
N CYS A 796 6.32 40.53 8.62
CA CYS A 796 7.48 41.10 9.32
C CYS A 796 8.45 39.99 9.73
N ALA A 797 9.72 40.12 9.36
CA ALA A 797 10.75 39.13 9.68
C ALA A 797 11.72 39.64 10.77
N TYR A 798 12.11 38.75 11.68
CA TYR A 798 12.98 39.04 12.82
C TYR A 798 14.20 38.10 12.83
N ASP A 799 15.34 38.61 13.32
CA ASP A 799 16.55 37.81 13.57
C ASP A 799 16.39 36.92 14.83
N VAL A 800 17.43 36.15 15.16
CA VAL A 800 17.40 35.26 16.35
C VAL A 800 17.33 36.00 17.68
N ASN A 801 17.59 37.32 17.71
CA ASN A 801 17.56 38.17 18.89
C ASN A 801 16.26 39.01 18.99
N GLY A 802 15.28 38.77 18.11
CA GLY A 802 14.05 39.57 18.02
C GLY A 802 14.23 40.95 17.39
N LYS A 803 15.34 41.21 16.70
CA LYS A 803 15.54 42.44 15.93
C LYS A 803 14.85 42.32 14.58
N GLU A 804 14.02 43.31 14.25
CA GLU A 804 13.37 43.42 12.94
C GLU A 804 14.42 43.50 11.81
N LEU A 805 14.21 42.67 10.79
CA LEU A 805 15.01 42.60 9.56
C LEU A 805 14.32 43.32 8.41
N THR A 806 13.01 43.12 8.26
CA THR A 806 12.18 43.76 7.23
C THR A 806 10.70 43.68 7.60
N ARG A 807 9.90 44.54 6.95
CA ARG A 807 8.44 44.49 6.94
C ARG A 807 7.92 44.81 5.55
N SER A 808 6.93 44.07 5.08
CA SER A 808 6.29 44.24 3.77
C SER A 808 4.77 44.16 3.89
N MET A 809 4.11 44.78 2.91
CA MET A 809 2.68 44.61 2.67
C MET A 809 2.53 44.00 1.27
N PHE A 810 1.68 42.98 1.17
CA PHE A 810 1.37 42.28 -0.06
C PHE A 810 -0.13 42.41 -0.34
N ASP A 811 -0.46 42.62 -1.61
CA ASP A 811 -1.82 42.47 -2.12
C ASP A 811 -1.96 41.03 -2.62
N ALA A 812 -2.90 40.26 -2.07
CA ALA A 812 -3.09 38.85 -2.38
C ALA A 812 -3.68 38.62 -3.77
N GLU A 813 -4.23 39.66 -4.42
CA GLU A 813 -4.71 39.61 -5.82
C GLU A 813 -3.63 40.03 -6.83
N ASP A 814 -2.47 40.55 -6.40
CA ASP A 814 -1.37 40.97 -7.28
C ASP A 814 -0.32 39.86 -7.45
N ASP A 815 -0.21 39.32 -8.67
CA ASP A 815 0.83 38.36 -9.07
C ASP A 815 2.27 38.84 -8.72
N GLN A 816 2.52 40.15 -8.68
CA GLN A 816 3.84 40.70 -8.31
C GLN A 816 4.16 40.50 -6.83
N SER A 817 3.14 40.44 -5.95
CA SER A 817 3.32 40.16 -4.52
C SER A 817 3.97 38.80 -4.28
N VAL A 818 3.69 37.80 -5.13
CA VAL A 818 4.27 36.45 -5.01
C VAL A 818 5.79 36.50 -5.26
N SER A 819 6.22 37.24 -6.28
CA SER A 819 7.64 37.43 -6.59
C SER A 819 8.35 38.26 -5.51
N ALA A 820 7.70 39.30 -4.98
CA ALA A 820 8.25 40.11 -3.90
C ALA A 820 8.34 39.34 -2.56
N ALA A 821 7.44 38.37 -2.33
CA ALA A 821 7.53 37.45 -1.20
C ALA A 821 8.73 36.49 -1.33
N ASP A 822 9.02 35.99 -2.54
CA ASP A 822 10.23 35.19 -2.81
C ASP A 822 11.51 35.98 -2.54
N GLU A 823 11.61 37.22 -3.04
CA GLU A 823 12.76 38.08 -2.81
C GLU A 823 12.98 38.34 -1.31
N LEU A 824 11.90 38.58 -0.54
CA LEU A 824 11.95 38.72 0.91
C LEU A 824 12.50 37.46 1.61
N ILE A 825 11.99 36.28 1.23
CA ILE A 825 12.44 35.00 1.81
C ILE A 825 13.91 34.73 1.45
N GLU A 826 14.29 34.95 0.19
CA GLU A 826 15.64 34.74 -0.33
C GLU A 826 16.67 35.65 0.34
N GLN A 827 16.33 36.94 0.52
CA GLN A 827 17.20 37.96 1.11
C GLN A 827 17.40 37.82 2.62
N HIS A 828 16.38 37.39 3.36
CA HIS A 828 16.39 37.39 4.83
C HIS A 828 16.59 36.02 5.49
N ALA A 829 16.65 34.95 4.69
CA ALA A 829 17.05 33.63 5.17
C ALA A 829 18.48 33.68 5.78
N PRO A 830 18.72 33.00 6.92
CA PRO A 830 20.05 32.79 7.46
C PRO A 830 20.86 31.81 6.59
N ASP A 831 22.18 31.91 6.65
CA ASP A 831 23.08 30.98 5.96
C ASP A 831 22.81 29.53 6.37
N GLN A 832 22.77 28.63 5.38
CA GLN A 832 22.74 27.19 5.63
C GLN A 832 24.01 26.75 6.35
N GLN A 833 23.84 26.02 7.45
CA GLN A 833 24.95 25.45 8.20
C GLN A 833 25.31 24.07 7.63
N ASP A 834 26.56 23.64 7.82
CA ASP A 834 27.03 22.35 7.35
C ASP A 834 27.00 21.32 8.49
N ALA A 835 26.22 20.25 8.30
CA ALA A 835 26.00 19.22 9.32
C ALA A 835 27.26 18.40 9.62
N LYS A 836 28.12 18.15 8.62
CA LYS A 836 29.40 17.45 8.83
C LYS A 836 30.38 18.34 9.59
N LEU A 837 30.44 19.63 9.26
CA LEU A 837 31.26 20.58 10.02
C LEU A 837 30.79 20.75 11.48
N LYS A 838 29.48 20.70 11.74
CA LYS A 838 28.94 20.65 13.11
C LYS A 838 29.40 19.39 13.85
N TRP A 839 29.25 18.23 13.21
CA TRP A 839 29.68 16.93 13.72
C TRP A 839 31.17 16.94 14.08
N ASP A 840 32.05 17.27 13.14
CA ASP A 840 33.51 17.26 13.33
C ASP A 840 33.97 18.22 14.44
N LYS A 841 33.39 19.42 14.50
CA LYS A 841 33.66 20.39 15.58
C LYS A 841 33.26 19.86 16.96
N ALA A 842 32.18 19.08 17.04
CA ALA A 842 31.69 18.54 18.30
C ALA A 842 32.60 17.44 18.85
N PHE A 843 33.03 16.49 18.02
CA PHE A 843 34.00 15.47 18.42
C PHE A 843 35.35 16.07 18.80
N LYS A 844 35.82 17.08 18.05
CA LYS A 844 36.99 17.84 18.44
C LYS A 844 36.84 18.49 19.82
N SER A 845 35.74 19.20 20.07
CA SER A 845 35.50 19.84 21.37
C SER A 845 35.36 18.83 22.51
N ALA A 846 34.73 17.67 22.26
CA ALA A 846 34.61 16.58 23.23
C ALA A 846 35.98 16.01 23.61
N SER A 847 36.86 15.79 22.63
CA SER A 847 38.26 15.38 22.86
C SER A 847 39.06 16.43 23.64
N GLU A 848 38.90 17.72 23.31
CA GLU A 848 39.58 18.84 24.00
C GLU A 848 39.07 19.09 25.43
N THR A 849 37.89 18.56 25.81
CA THR A 849 37.26 18.81 27.13
C THR A 849 36.96 17.55 27.95
N ASP A 850 37.41 16.37 27.51
CA ASP A 850 37.05 15.03 28.03
C ASP A 850 35.53 14.80 28.22
N ARG A 851 34.73 15.43 27.36
CA ARG A 851 33.28 15.28 27.30
C ARG A 851 32.88 14.25 26.25
N ARG A 852 31.59 13.92 26.22
CA ARG A 852 30.94 13.03 25.23
C ARG A 852 30.13 13.91 24.28
N VAL A 853 29.75 13.43 23.10
CA VAL A 853 28.91 14.21 22.18
C VAL A 853 27.48 13.71 22.22
N TRP A 854 26.52 14.58 22.52
CA TRP A 854 25.09 14.28 22.39
C TRP A 854 24.52 15.04 21.19
N ILE A 855 24.18 14.27 20.15
CA ILE A 855 23.72 14.76 18.85
C ILE A 855 22.23 14.47 18.70
N ARG A 856 21.45 15.45 18.27
CA ARG A 856 20.01 15.32 17.97
C ARG A 856 19.65 15.87 16.59
N THR A 857 18.75 15.19 15.88
CA THR A 857 18.08 15.72 14.68
C THR A 857 16.79 16.45 15.05
N GLY A 858 16.37 17.42 14.23
CA GLY A 858 15.05 18.04 14.38
C GLY A 858 14.76 19.17 13.38
N GLN A 859 13.48 19.41 13.13
CA GLN A 859 12.96 20.22 12.02
C GLN A 859 12.04 21.36 12.50
N ARG A 860 11.79 22.37 11.65
CA ARG A 860 10.98 23.56 11.98
C ARG A 860 9.51 23.31 12.38
N TYR A 861 8.92 22.17 11.98
CA TYR A 861 7.53 21.82 12.30
C TYR A 861 7.40 20.67 13.31
N CYS A 862 8.51 20.29 13.95
CA CYS A 862 8.54 19.24 14.94
C CYS A 862 8.38 19.80 16.36
N GLY A 863 7.15 19.88 16.87
CA GLY A 863 6.86 20.32 18.24
C GLY A 863 7.71 19.61 19.34
N PRO A 864 7.83 18.27 19.32
CA PRO A 864 8.69 17.54 20.25
C PRO A 864 10.19 17.91 20.14
N CYS A 865 10.67 18.31 18.96
CA CYS A 865 12.06 18.75 18.78
C CYS A 865 12.34 20.08 19.50
N PHE A 866 11.33 20.96 19.61
CA PHE A 866 11.42 22.19 20.39
C PHE A 866 11.21 21.95 21.89
N ARG A 867 10.29 21.07 22.30
CA ARG A 867 10.22 20.59 23.72
C ARG A 867 11.59 20.11 24.18
N LEU A 868 12.24 19.24 23.40
CA LEU A 868 13.58 18.73 23.69
C LEU A 868 14.65 19.83 23.71
N SER A 869 14.63 20.74 22.73
CA SER A 869 15.66 21.78 22.63
C SER A 869 15.56 22.82 23.74
N ARG A 870 14.35 23.17 24.20
CA ARG A 870 14.14 24.04 25.35
C ARG A 870 14.57 23.34 26.64
N TRP A 871 14.12 22.10 26.89
CA TRP A 871 14.51 21.36 28.09
C TRP A 871 16.03 21.17 28.22
N ILE A 872 16.73 20.88 27.11
CA ILE A 872 18.20 20.79 27.10
C ILE A 872 18.85 22.15 27.43
N ASP A 873 18.25 23.25 26.98
CA ASP A 873 18.76 24.60 27.21
C ASP A 873 18.49 25.07 28.65
N ASP A 874 17.30 24.79 29.20
CA ASP A 874 16.92 25.05 30.59
C ASP A 874 17.83 24.28 31.59
N HIS A 875 18.37 23.12 31.19
CA HIS A 875 19.26 22.28 32.00
C HIS A 875 20.73 22.29 31.54
N ARG A 876 21.11 23.25 30.69
CA ARG A 876 22.41 23.29 30.01
C ARG A 876 23.60 23.18 30.96
N GLU A 877 23.57 23.89 32.10
CA GLU A 877 24.67 23.92 33.07
C GLU A 877 24.98 22.53 33.65
N VAL A 878 23.96 21.69 33.87
CA VAL A 878 24.13 20.31 34.34
C VAL A 878 24.61 19.43 33.19
N LEU A 879 23.95 19.51 32.03
CA LEU A 879 24.26 18.66 30.87
C LEU A 879 25.66 18.89 30.30
N GLU A 880 26.15 20.12 30.26
CA GLU A 880 27.46 20.47 29.70
C GLU A 880 28.65 20.01 30.58
N LYS A 881 28.41 19.46 31.78
CA LYS A 881 29.43 18.74 32.58
C LYS A 881 29.96 17.49 31.89
N ASP A 882 29.09 16.81 31.12
CA ASP A 882 29.42 15.57 30.42
C ASP A 882 29.26 15.70 28.89
N PHE A 883 28.47 16.64 28.39
CA PHE A 883 28.06 16.63 26.98
C PHE A 883 28.46 17.90 26.20
N VAL A 884 28.95 17.68 24.97
CA VAL A 884 28.92 18.65 23.88
C VAL A 884 27.58 18.45 23.15
N LEU A 885 26.70 19.44 23.26
CA LEU A 885 25.31 19.38 22.79
C LEU A 885 25.20 19.89 21.35
N VAL A 886 24.68 19.07 20.42
CA VAL A 886 24.60 19.40 18.98
C VAL A 886 23.20 19.17 18.41
N LYS A 887 22.67 20.15 17.69
CA LYS A 887 21.48 20.00 16.84
C LYS A 887 21.87 20.01 15.35
N ILE A 888 21.40 18.99 14.63
CA ILE A 888 21.39 18.90 13.17
C ILE A 888 19.95 19.12 12.67
N ASP A 889 19.78 19.92 11.63
CA ASP A 889 18.52 20.00 10.87
C ASP A 889 18.67 19.14 9.60
N ASP A 890 17.93 18.04 9.53
CA ASP A 890 18.07 17.03 8.47
C ASP A 890 17.46 17.45 7.12
N VAL A 891 16.73 18.58 7.09
CA VAL A 891 16.15 19.18 5.88
C VAL A 891 16.95 20.41 5.42
N ARG A 892 17.34 21.28 6.35
CA ARG A 892 17.93 22.60 6.04
C ARG A 892 19.47 22.61 6.08
N ASP A 893 20.12 21.84 6.95
CA ASP A 893 21.58 21.84 6.99
C ASP A 893 22.14 21.13 5.75
N ARG A 894 23.21 21.67 5.16
CA ARG A 894 23.94 20.97 4.09
C ARG A 894 24.51 19.67 4.65
N HIS A 895 24.28 18.56 3.94
CA HIS A 895 24.56 17.18 4.40
C HIS A 895 23.75 16.74 5.64
N GLY A 896 22.68 17.45 6.02
CA GLY A 896 21.84 17.12 7.19
C GLY A 896 21.25 15.72 7.12
N SER A 897 20.66 15.35 5.98
CA SER A 897 20.08 14.02 5.75
C SER A 897 21.11 12.88 5.80
N GLU A 898 22.32 13.10 5.29
CA GLU A 898 23.44 12.14 5.37
C GLU A 898 23.86 11.90 6.83
N VAL A 899 23.97 12.97 7.61
CA VAL A 899 24.34 12.90 9.04
C VAL A 899 23.19 12.30 9.88
N ALA A 900 21.94 12.58 9.54
CA ALA A 900 20.78 11.95 10.18
C ALA A 900 20.72 10.45 9.92
N ALA A 901 21.00 10.01 8.68
CA ALA A 901 21.09 8.60 8.33
C ALA A 901 22.24 7.90 9.08
N LEU A 902 23.40 8.56 9.25
CA LEU A 902 24.50 8.06 10.08
C LEU A 902 24.09 7.92 11.55
N LEU A 903 23.46 8.95 12.12
CA LEU A 903 23.00 8.98 13.51
C LEU A 903 22.04 7.83 13.82
N ALA A 904 21.08 7.58 12.92
CA ALA A 904 20.09 6.51 13.03
C ALA A 904 20.59 5.12 12.56
N LEU A 905 21.84 4.99 12.11
CA LEU A 905 22.38 3.77 11.45
C LEU A 905 21.49 3.24 10.32
N GLY A 906 20.97 4.14 9.48
CA GLY A 906 20.08 3.83 8.37
C GLY A 906 18.65 3.43 8.76
N ARG A 907 18.30 3.39 10.06
CA ARG A 907 16.91 3.18 10.52
C ARG A 907 16.04 4.36 10.09
N ARG A 908 14.83 4.08 9.59
CA ARG A 908 13.81 5.11 9.37
C ARG A 908 13.14 5.43 10.71
N VAL A 909 13.46 6.59 11.29
CA VAL A 909 12.98 7.04 12.60
C VAL A 909 12.31 8.42 12.48
N GLY A 910 11.32 8.69 13.33
CA GLY A 910 10.76 10.04 13.47
C GLY A 910 11.73 10.98 14.19
N VAL A 911 11.56 12.29 14.01
CA VAL A 911 12.32 13.33 14.72
C VAL A 911 11.58 13.81 15.98
N PRO A 912 12.29 14.21 17.06
CA PRO A 912 13.74 14.21 17.18
C PRO A 912 14.29 12.79 17.38
N PHE A 913 15.38 12.46 16.72
CA PHE A 913 16.18 11.27 17.06
C PHE A 913 17.50 11.75 17.65
N HIS A 914 17.99 11.10 18.71
CA HIS A 914 19.23 11.52 19.34
C HIS A 914 20.09 10.34 19.82
N ALA A 915 21.40 10.54 19.83
CA ALA A 915 22.36 9.55 20.33
C ALA A 915 23.54 10.22 21.02
N ILE A 916 24.20 9.45 21.88
CA ILE A 916 25.37 9.88 22.64
C ILE A 916 26.57 9.05 22.21
N PHE A 917 27.69 9.71 21.93
CA PHE A 917 28.95 9.13 21.47
C PHE A 917 30.10 9.54 22.39
N ASP A 918 31.12 8.69 22.52
CA ASP A 918 32.39 9.11 23.10
C ASP A 918 33.17 10.06 22.17
N ALA A 919 34.27 10.62 22.67
CA ALA A 919 35.09 11.57 21.92
C ALA A 919 35.73 10.99 20.64
N ASP A 920 35.80 9.65 20.52
CA ASP A 920 36.39 8.95 19.37
C ASP A 920 35.36 8.62 18.28
N GLY A 921 34.09 9.03 18.45
CA GLY A 921 33.02 8.78 17.48
C GLY A 921 32.31 7.44 17.66
N LYS A 922 32.61 6.67 18.72
CA LYS A 922 31.90 5.42 19.02
C LYS A 922 30.64 5.71 19.82
N ARG A 923 29.52 5.20 19.33
CA ARG A 923 28.20 5.37 19.96
C ARG A 923 28.12 4.60 21.28
N ILE A 924 27.70 5.29 22.34
CA ILE A 924 27.44 4.73 23.66
C ILE A 924 25.99 4.23 23.74
N THR A 925 25.04 5.09 23.36
CA THR A 925 23.59 4.81 23.45
C THR A 925 22.80 5.69 22.47
N ASP A 926 21.55 5.33 22.19
CA ASP A 926 20.64 6.09 21.30
C ASP A 926 19.20 6.14 21.87
N SER A 927 18.36 7.01 21.31
CA SER A 927 16.98 7.24 21.75
C SER A 927 16.00 6.14 21.33
N TYR A 928 16.46 5.02 20.75
CA TYR A 928 15.62 3.90 20.35
C TYR A 928 15.46 2.91 21.53
N GLY A 929 14.39 3.12 22.30
CA GLY A 929 13.99 2.25 23.40
C GLY A 929 13.14 1.06 22.97
N PRO A 930 12.57 0.31 23.94
CA PRO A 930 11.80 -0.92 23.67
C PRO A 930 10.52 -0.73 22.84
N ILE A 931 9.99 0.50 22.77
CA ILE A 931 8.82 0.88 21.97
C ILE A 931 9.18 1.74 20.73
N GLY A 932 10.48 1.77 20.36
CA GLY A 932 10.99 2.59 19.26
C GLY A 932 11.65 3.88 19.74
N ASN A 933 11.74 4.88 18.85
CA ASN A 933 12.35 6.17 19.18
C ASN A 933 11.50 6.92 20.22
N ILE A 934 12.07 7.25 21.39
CA ILE A 934 11.36 7.98 22.45
C ILE A 934 11.08 9.44 22.10
N GLY A 935 11.79 10.03 21.14
CA GLY A 935 11.51 11.41 20.69
C GLY A 935 11.83 12.45 21.77
N PHE A 936 10.79 13.08 22.32
CA PHE A 936 10.90 13.84 23.57
C PHE A 936 10.56 12.90 24.73
N MET A 937 11.32 12.98 25.83
CA MET A 937 11.34 11.97 26.90
C MET A 937 10.14 12.06 27.87
N SER A 938 8.93 12.21 27.35
CA SER A 938 7.65 12.16 28.08
C SER A 938 7.22 10.71 28.34
N GLY A 939 6.32 10.52 29.31
CA GLY A 939 5.77 9.22 29.68
C GLY A 939 6.75 8.33 30.44
N VAL A 940 6.24 7.24 31.03
CA VAL A 940 7.02 6.34 31.88
C VAL A 940 8.16 5.68 31.08
N GLU A 941 7.88 5.21 29.88
CA GLU A 941 8.81 4.55 28.97
C GLU A 941 9.91 5.49 28.47
N GLY A 942 9.55 6.73 28.08
CA GLY A 942 10.51 7.75 27.64
C GLY A 942 11.46 8.17 28.76
N LYS A 943 10.91 8.48 29.94
CA LYS A 943 11.67 8.82 31.16
C LYS A 943 12.58 7.67 31.61
N ARG A 944 12.11 6.41 31.51
CA ARG A 944 12.89 5.21 31.85
C ARG A 944 14.08 5.02 30.91
N HIS A 945 13.85 4.97 29.61
CA HIS A 945 14.92 4.81 28.62
C HIS A 945 15.93 5.96 28.70
N PHE A 946 15.47 7.19 28.88
CA PHE A 946 16.37 8.33 29.03
C PHE A 946 17.23 8.27 30.31
N ARG A 947 16.69 7.77 31.43
CA ARG A 947 17.49 7.50 32.65
C ARG A 947 18.60 6.49 32.36
N GLU A 948 18.30 5.40 31.64
CA GLU A 948 19.29 4.41 31.22
C GLU A 948 20.35 5.02 30.28
N MET A 949 19.95 5.90 29.36
CA MET A 949 20.89 6.63 28.49
C MET A 949 21.87 7.49 29.28
N LEU A 950 21.38 8.25 30.27
CA LEU A 950 22.24 9.07 31.13
C LEU A 950 23.17 8.19 31.98
N GLN A 951 22.64 7.16 32.64
CA GLN A 951 23.43 6.23 33.46
C GLN A 951 24.54 5.51 32.67
N ALA A 952 24.33 5.25 31.37
CA ALA A 952 25.33 4.63 30.50
C ALA A 952 26.41 5.60 29.99
N ALA A 953 26.15 6.91 29.97
CA ALA A 953 26.99 7.90 29.28
C ALA A 953 27.62 8.98 30.17
N CYS A 954 26.98 9.32 31.29
CA CYS A 954 27.48 10.31 32.24
C CYS A 954 28.74 9.83 32.98
N ARG A 955 29.59 10.79 33.36
CA ARG A 955 30.80 10.58 34.16
C ARG A 955 30.87 11.58 35.32
N ASN A 956 30.45 12.82 35.07
CA ASN A 956 30.55 13.95 35.99
C ASN A 956 29.18 14.36 36.58
N ILE A 957 28.07 14.06 35.90
CA ILE A 957 26.71 14.27 36.41
C ILE A 957 26.38 13.17 37.44
N THR A 958 25.94 13.56 38.64
CA THR A 958 25.68 12.61 39.74
C THR A 958 24.34 11.87 39.60
N PRO A 959 24.11 10.75 40.32
CA PRO A 959 22.82 10.07 40.34
C PRO A 959 21.65 10.97 40.77
N GLU A 960 21.88 11.88 41.71
CA GLU A 960 20.89 12.86 42.20
C GLU A 960 20.56 13.92 41.13
N GLU A 961 21.56 14.34 40.35
CA GLU A 961 21.36 15.23 39.21
C GLU A 961 20.63 14.53 38.06
N ILE A 962 20.95 13.26 37.77
CA ILE A 962 20.19 12.43 36.83
C ILE A 962 18.73 12.36 37.27
N GLU A 963 18.45 12.06 38.54
CA GLU A 963 17.06 11.98 39.02
C GLU A 963 16.34 13.33 38.96
N THR A 964 17.04 14.43 39.24
CA THR A 964 16.50 15.80 39.06
C THR A 964 16.14 16.07 37.59
N LEU A 965 16.99 15.65 36.65
CA LEU A 965 16.73 15.75 35.20
C LEU A 965 15.54 14.90 34.75
N ILE A 966 15.32 13.72 35.34
CA ILE A 966 14.14 12.91 35.01
C ILE A 966 12.85 13.51 35.60
N GLN A 967 12.92 14.11 36.79
CA GLN A 967 11.78 14.75 37.44
C GLN A 967 11.37 16.07 36.80
N SER A 968 12.25 16.75 36.05
CA SER A 968 11.93 17.98 35.32
C SER A 968 11.32 17.77 33.92
N LEU A 969 11.02 16.52 33.56
CA LEU A 969 10.36 16.19 32.29
C LEU A 969 8.84 16.19 32.45
N ASP A 970 8.18 17.13 31.79
CA ASP A 970 6.72 17.14 31.62
C ASP A 970 6.27 15.93 30.78
N ASP A 971 5.04 15.45 31.01
CA ASP A 971 4.35 14.49 30.15
C ASP A 971 3.62 15.21 28.99
#